data_AF-A0AAE1CAZ6-F1
#
_entry.id   AF-A0AAE1CAZ6-F1
#
_cell.length_a   1.000
_cell.length_b   1.000
_cell.length_c   1.000
_cell.angle_alpha   90.00
_cell.angle_beta   90.00
_cell.angle_gamma   90.00
#
_symmetry.space_group_name_H-M   'P 1'
#
loop_
_entity.id
_entity.type
_entity.pdbx_description
1 polymer ?
#
loop_
_entity_poly.entity_id
_entity_poly.type
_entity_poly.pdbx_seq_one_letter_code
_entity_poly.pdbx_strand_id
1 'polypeptide(L)'
;MDVHLLVYDLSQGMARQMSLSLLGFQLDAIYHTSIKLHGREYVYDGNIVAIMPGTSHLGQPMQEIHLGKTELPKDVIEEYLDSLREIYTVEAYDLWRHNCNNFSNDFATFLLGKGIPSHIANMPQAVLESPFGRMLMPMLDQQIQAKKRAGGILGIQDTTPGSTSKPQSQLHHHVGKVQHVTNLRELDALLEKFKKSCAVIFFTSVTCAPCRAVYPLYDDLAGEAGDKGVLIKVDTSKAFDVGSRYSISATPTFITFLHGQQQERWSGANPGALQGNVRILLQMAWPLHPHQALRLPTLANPDAKPVLFAKVPPLHRLLAKMGAAADHPAVQGVKHFIETRASDGPAETSLPDMEAFTQLVRESLEKLPVELLFTVVDLLRCGLVDPRFSGYLAEEKQHRTVLSILTHVNSLATCPYALRLVTLQMTCNLFSSPLYPDQILGESDLRAAVTQLISSSFLDDSHSNVRVAAASLLFNVALANTRKRRDGPGDVLPEDDQVELAASLLEAISQEEASAEALEGMLLALGNLAYRMPLDGDLANLLRTMDAEDTVVGKQKHFADMKLITEELRFRTIVDDICENLTDISLAPCLMPTPISASASEAMMQQRSIRSQASTPSLRSRDGTVPPHARMDPGGNVRVVVRVRAFLPREIQRRAECLIRMDPVSQSTTLMAPNDSDPANARARSRRAAAEDKTFTFDNSFWSHDRADEHYASQADVYDSLGEEFLDHNFEGYHTCIFAYGQTGSGKSYTMMGTPDQPGLIPRTCEDLFERIAAAQDETPNISYNVRVSYFEVYNEHVRDLLVPVVPNQPPYYLKIRESPIEGPYVKDLTEVPVRGIDEILRHMHTGDNNRTVASTKMNDTSSRSHAVFTIMLKQIHHDLETDETTERSSRIRLVDLAGSERAKSTEATGARLREGSNINKSLTTLGRVIAALADPKKPPPRSTASSSSSSTVVPYRDSILTWLLKDSLGGNSKTAMIACIAPSDYEETLSTLRYADQAKRIRTRAVVNQDSISTAERDAQIAAMADEIRALQLVVGDSRRREKDAREAEERLDEYQARVRGLQRLMEERSLMAESKIRSLQTENEALRLHLKLAVESLRNPIPAVVVKEVDVVDDDDDDEKKKKKDMIIEDCVDDDDNGYEEYDDGYASGGGGGYEREADDMHENMHGLLKDLNLFRRKIGDDKTRFVDGLSSRKPLGVRTNILF
;
A
#
# COMPACT_ATOMS: atom_id res chain seq x y z
N MET A 1 -32.38 25.22 -1.10
CA MET A 1 -31.69 24.95 -2.38
C MET A 1 -32.45 23.88 -3.16
N ASP A 2 -32.68 24.02 -4.47
CA ASP A 2 -33.34 22.97 -5.27
C ASP A 2 -32.34 21.93 -5.79
N VAL A 3 -32.69 20.65 -5.63
CA VAL A 3 -31.88 19.49 -5.99
C VAL A 3 -32.50 18.77 -7.19
N HIS A 4 -31.75 18.64 -8.28
CA HIS A 4 -32.20 17.94 -9.48
C HIS A 4 -31.23 16.80 -9.84
N LEU A 5 -31.77 15.66 -10.26
CA LEU A 5 -31.00 14.58 -10.89
C LEU A 5 -30.98 14.82 -12.40
N LEU A 6 -29.79 14.88 -12.98
CA LEU A 6 -29.61 14.86 -14.43
C LEU A 6 -29.36 13.42 -14.88
N VAL A 7 -30.06 12.99 -15.93
CA VAL A 7 -29.99 11.62 -16.46
C VAL A 7 -29.54 11.66 -17.91
N TYR A 8 -28.48 10.91 -18.23
CA TYR A 8 -27.86 10.82 -19.54
C TYR A 8 -27.92 9.37 -20.06
N ASP A 9 -27.99 9.19 -21.38
CA ASP A 9 -27.88 7.88 -22.03
C ASP A 9 -26.50 7.70 -22.67
N LEU A 10 -25.66 6.85 -22.07
CA LEU A 10 -24.34 6.52 -22.60
C LEU A 10 -24.41 5.72 -23.92
N SER A 11 -25.58 5.17 -24.28
CA SER A 11 -25.77 4.37 -25.50
C SER A 11 -26.19 5.18 -26.73
N GLN A 12 -26.55 6.45 -26.56
CA GLN A 12 -27.08 7.32 -27.64
C GLN A 12 -28.23 6.67 -28.44
N GLY A 13 -29.13 5.97 -27.74
CA GLY A 13 -30.27 5.24 -28.29
C GLY A 13 -29.98 3.80 -28.74
N MET A 14 -28.72 3.36 -28.78
CA MET A 14 -28.38 1.99 -29.21
C MET A 14 -28.90 0.92 -28.25
N ALA A 15 -28.92 1.18 -26.94
CA ALA A 15 -29.51 0.24 -25.97
C ALA A 15 -30.99 -0.03 -26.29
N ARG A 16 -31.72 1.00 -26.72
CA ARG A 16 -33.13 0.88 -27.11
C ARG A 16 -33.36 0.03 -28.35
N GLN A 17 -32.37 -0.08 -29.24
CA GLN A 17 -32.45 -0.87 -30.46
C GLN A 17 -31.92 -2.31 -30.29
N MET A 18 -31.00 -2.54 -29.35
CA MET A 18 -30.23 -3.78 -29.25
C MET A 18 -30.45 -4.58 -27.96
N SER A 19 -31.02 -4.00 -26.90
CA SER A 19 -31.22 -4.69 -25.62
C SER A 19 -32.12 -5.91 -25.74
N LEU A 20 -33.28 -5.78 -26.40
CA LEU A 20 -34.26 -6.86 -26.52
C LEU A 20 -33.72 -8.11 -27.22
N SER A 21 -32.82 -7.94 -28.20
CA SER A 21 -32.21 -9.04 -28.97
C SER A 21 -30.94 -9.62 -28.34
N LEU A 22 -30.30 -8.90 -27.41
CA LEU A 22 -29.04 -9.32 -26.77
C LEU A 22 -29.22 -9.76 -25.30
N LEU A 23 -30.00 -9.01 -24.52
CA LEU A 23 -30.25 -9.24 -23.09
C LEU A 23 -31.55 -10.02 -22.83
N GLY A 24 -32.43 -10.12 -23.84
CA GLY A 24 -33.76 -10.75 -23.73
C GLY A 24 -34.84 -9.86 -23.11
N PHE A 25 -34.50 -8.63 -22.72
CA PHE A 25 -35.44 -7.62 -22.22
C PHE A 25 -35.10 -6.23 -22.75
N GLN A 26 -36.08 -5.34 -22.77
CA GLN A 26 -35.93 -3.98 -23.27
C GLN A 26 -35.31 -3.07 -22.20
N LEU A 27 -34.18 -2.44 -22.53
CA LEU A 27 -33.67 -1.23 -21.88
C LEU A 27 -33.97 -0.04 -22.78
N ASP A 28 -34.37 1.10 -22.21
CA ASP A 28 -34.55 2.35 -22.98
C ASP A 28 -33.25 3.16 -23.13
N ALA A 29 -32.30 3.02 -22.20
CA ALA A 29 -31.02 3.73 -22.17
C ALA A 29 -29.97 2.99 -21.29
N ILE A 30 -28.69 3.36 -21.39
CA ILE A 30 -27.66 3.08 -20.38
C ILE A 30 -27.50 4.33 -19.53
N TYR A 31 -28.17 4.34 -18.37
CA TYR A 31 -28.26 5.51 -17.50
C TYR A 31 -26.94 5.86 -16.82
N HIS A 32 -26.46 7.08 -17.05
CA HIS A 32 -25.48 7.80 -16.23
C HIS A 32 -26.17 8.98 -15.54
N THR A 33 -25.76 9.31 -14.32
CA THR A 33 -26.38 10.39 -13.53
C THR A 33 -25.38 11.32 -12.84
N SER A 34 -25.85 12.56 -12.63
CA SER A 34 -25.17 13.61 -11.88
C SER A 34 -26.20 14.46 -11.10
N ILE A 35 -25.75 15.14 -10.04
CA ILE A 35 -26.63 15.96 -9.18
C ILE A 35 -26.41 17.44 -9.47
N LYS A 36 -27.48 18.13 -9.87
CA LYS A 36 -27.50 19.57 -10.16
C LYS A 36 -28.03 20.36 -8.97
N LEU A 37 -27.20 21.27 -8.45
CA LEU A 37 -27.44 22.10 -7.28
C LEU A 37 -26.81 23.49 -7.49
N HIS A 38 -27.59 24.56 -7.24
CA HIS A 38 -27.14 25.97 -7.38
C HIS A 38 -26.47 26.32 -8.72
N GLY A 39 -26.90 25.68 -9.81
CA GLY A 39 -26.34 25.92 -11.16
C GLY A 39 -24.98 25.27 -11.41
N ARG A 40 -24.51 24.40 -10.50
CA ARG A 40 -23.41 23.46 -10.71
C ARG A 40 -23.97 22.04 -10.86
N GLU A 41 -23.25 21.20 -11.60
CA GLU A 41 -23.49 19.78 -11.78
C GLU A 41 -22.33 19.01 -11.12
N TYR A 42 -22.66 18.13 -10.16
CA TYR A 42 -21.69 17.28 -9.45
C TYR A 42 -21.74 15.86 -10.02
N VAL A 43 -20.60 15.38 -10.50
CA VAL A 43 -20.46 14.11 -11.24
C VAL A 43 -19.21 13.34 -10.79
N TYR A 44 -19.23 12.02 -10.90
CA TYR A 44 -18.11 11.14 -10.54
C TYR A 44 -17.48 10.51 -11.80
N ASP A 45 -16.43 11.13 -12.36
CA ASP A 45 -15.62 10.54 -13.45
C ASP A 45 -14.26 10.10 -12.91
N GLY A 46 -14.29 9.08 -12.05
CA GLY A 46 -13.12 8.64 -11.27
C GLY A 46 -12.74 9.57 -10.12
N ASN A 47 -13.08 10.85 -10.15
CA ASN A 47 -13.10 11.73 -8.98
C ASN A 47 -14.43 12.51 -8.96
N ILE A 48 -14.79 13.07 -7.81
CA ILE A 48 -15.92 14.00 -7.68
C ILE A 48 -15.53 15.34 -8.32
N VAL A 49 -16.20 15.72 -9.41
CA VAL A 49 -15.98 16.95 -10.18
C VAL A 49 -17.24 17.80 -10.17
N ALA A 50 -17.08 19.13 -10.08
CA ALA A 50 -18.17 20.11 -10.15
C ALA A 50 -18.06 20.94 -11.45
N ILE A 51 -18.94 20.67 -12.41
CA ILE A 51 -18.99 21.33 -13.72
C ILE A 51 -20.21 22.26 -13.85
N MET A 52 -20.36 22.94 -14.99
CA MET A 52 -21.61 23.62 -15.34
C MET A 52 -22.56 22.63 -16.03
N PRO A 53 -23.88 22.65 -15.73
CA PRO A 53 -24.86 21.73 -16.31
C PRO A 53 -24.77 21.62 -17.84
N GLY A 54 -24.42 20.43 -18.32
CA GLY A 54 -24.31 20.15 -19.76
C GLY A 54 -23.04 20.68 -20.45
N THR A 55 -21.97 21.00 -19.72
CA THR A 55 -20.63 21.26 -20.31
C THR A 55 -19.73 20.02 -20.35
N SER A 56 -20.26 18.83 -20.04
CA SER A 56 -19.59 17.55 -20.24
C SER A 56 -19.67 17.10 -21.70
N HIS A 57 -18.78 16.18 -22.10
CA HIS A 57 -18.83 15.54 -23.43
C HIS A 57 -20.07 14.64 -23.62
N LEU A 58 -20.87 14.42 -22.57
CA LEU A 58 -22.13 13.66 -22.61
C LEU A 58 -23.28 14.48 -23.25
N GLY A 59 -23.09 15.79 -23.45
CA GLY A 59 -24.06 16.66 -24.09
C GLY A 59 -25.13 17.18 -23.13
N GLN A 60 -26.38 17.27 -23.62
CA GLN A 60 -27.52 17.65 -22.78
C GLN A 60 -28.15 16.43 -22.11
N PRO A 61 -28.63 16.53 -20.86
CA PRO A 61 -29.31 15.44 -20.19
C PRO A 61 -30.59 15.06 -20.93
N MET A 62 -30.84 13.76 -21.06
CA MET A 62 -32.07 13.19 -21.62
C MET A 62 -33.28 13.51 -20.73
N GLN A 63 -33.07 13.60 -19.42
CA GLN A 63 -34.10 13.98 -18.46
C GLN A 63 -33.49 14.75 -17.29
N GLU A 64 -34.18 15.80 -16.84
CA GLU A 64 -33.92 16.48 -15.57
C GLU A 64 -35.09 16.18 -14.62
N ILE A 65 -34.79 15.55 -13.48
CA ILE A 65 -35.78 15.12 -12.48
C ILE A 65 -35.60 15.95 -11.22
N HIS A 66 -36.62 16.72 -10.83
CA HIS A 66 -36.63 17.40 -9.53
C HIS A 66 -36.76 16.35 -8.41
N LEU A 67 -35.74 16.23 -7.57
CA LEU A 67 -35.76 15.29 -6.44
C LEU A 67 -36.37 15.95 -5.19
N GLY A 68 -36.15 17.25 -4.99
CA GLY A 68 -36.69 18.00 -3.86
C GLY A 68 -35.92 19.29 -3.57
N LYS A 69 -36.06 19.78 -2.34
CA LYS A 69 -35.34 20.94 -1.81
C LYS A 69 -34.56 20.54 -0.56
N THR A 70 -33.29 20.89 -0.53
CA THR A 70 -32.43 20.78 0.66
C THR A 70 -32.31 22.14 1.35
N GLU A 71 -32.21 22.15 2.67
CA GLU A 71 -32.04 23.37 3.49
C GLU A 71 -30.59 23.57 3.95
N LEU A 72 -29.71 22.61 3.65
CA LEU A 72 -28.32 22.55 4.11
C LEU A 72 -27.47 23.76 3.63
N PRO A 73 -26.54 24.27 4.47
CA PRO A 73 -25.53 25.24 4.07
C PRO A 73 -24.62 24.72 2.95
N LYS A 74 -24.01 25.63 2.17
CA LYS A 74 -23.15 25.24 1.04
C LYS A 74 -21.82 24.64 1.52
N ASP A 75 -21.30 25.19 2.60
CA ASP A 75 -20.13 24.79 3.38
C ASP A 75 -20.27 23.35 3.88
N VAL A 76 -21.34 23.02 4.62
CA VAL A 76 -21.71 21.64 5.01
C VAL A 76 -21.73 20.67 3.81
N ILE A 77 -22.28 21.10 2.67
CA ILE A 77 -22.35 20.29 1.45
C ILE A 77 -20.95 20.06 0.83
N GLU A 78 -20.06 21.07 0.84
CA GLU A 78 -18.69 20.93 0.35
C GLU A 78 -17.84 20.05 1.28
N GLU A 79 -18.01 20.15 2.60
CA GLU A 79 -17.33 19.28 3.58
C GLU A 79 -17.81 17.82 3.53
N TYR A 80 -19.11 17.57 3.33
CA TYR A 80 -19.61 16.21 3.07
C TYR A 80 -19.03 15.64 1.77
N LEU A 81 -18.99 16.43 0.69
CA LEU A 81 -18.37 16.01 -0.58
C LEU A 81 -16.86 15.73 -0.44
N ASP A 82 -16.15 16.46 0.42
CA ASP A 82 -14.75 16.19 0.73
C ASP A 82 -14.57 14.87 1.50
N SER A 83 -15.47 14.53 2.44
CA SER A 83 -15.49 13.20 3.09
C SER A 83 -15.73 12.06 2.07
N LEU A 84 -16.57 12.31 1.05
CA LEU A 84 -16.82 11.35 -0.03
C LEU A 84 -15.63 11.18 -0.99
N ARG A 85 -14.66 12.10 -1.04
CA ARG A 85 -13.47 11.95 -1.91
C ARG A 85 -12.55 10.82 -1.47
N GLU A 86 -12.58 10.38 -0.21
CA GLU A 86 -11.83 9.19 0.23
C GLU A 86 -12.46 7.88 -0.28
N ILE A 87 -13.77 7.89 -0.58
CA ILE A 87 -14.55 6.72 -1.03
C ILE A 87 -14.64 6.66 -2.57
N TYR A 88 -14.94 7.79 -3.21
CA TYR A 88 -15.14 7.90 -4.66
C TYR A 88 -13.85 8.31 -5.39
N THR A 89 -12.92 7.35 -5.49
CA THR A 89 -11.58 7.53 -6.09
C THR A 89 -11.41 6.84 -7.45
N VAL A 90 -10.36 7.20 -8.20
CA VAL A 90 -10.10 6.67 -9.56
C VAL A 90 -9.76 5.18 -9.50
N GLU A 91 -9.11 4.75 -8.42
CA GLU A 91 -8.78 3.35 -8.18
C GLU A 91 -10.04 2.55 -7.87
N ALA A 92 -10.91 3.07 -7.01
CA ALA A 92 -12.14 2.40 -6.58
C ALA A 92 -13.24 2.32 -7.65
N TYR A 93 -13.32 3.23 -8.62
CA TYR A 93 -14.41 3.28 -9.62
C TYR A 93 -14.64 1.91 -10.28
N ASP A 94 -15.86 1.40 -10.24
CA ASP A 94 -16.30 0.19 -10.96
C ASP A 94 -17.50 0.52 -11.86
N LEU A 95 -17.69 -0.21 -12.97
CA LEU A 95 -18.84 0.02 -13.85
C LEU A 95 -20.17 -0.39 -13.21
N TRP A 96 -20.15 -1.46 -12.43
CA TRP A 96 -21.34 -2.20 -12.01
C TRP A 96 -21.81 -1.80 -10.62
N ARG A 97 -20.87 -1.54 -9.70
CA ARG A 97 -21.15 -1.40 -8.27
C ARG A 97 -20.69 -0.09 -7.64
N HIS A 98 -19.65 0.56 -8.17
CA HIS A 98 -19.15 1.84 -7.66
C HIS A 98 -19.01 2.88 -8.77
N ASN A 99 -20.16 3.29 -9.30
CA ASN A 99 -20.27 4.20 -10.44
C ASN A 99 -21.00 5.53 -10.09
N CYS A 100 -21.27 6.32 -11.12
CA CYS A 100 -21.90 7.64 -11.06
C CYS A 100 -23.30 7.63 -10.43
N ASN A 101 -24.03 6.53 -10.57
CA ASN A 101 -25.37 6.32 -10.01
C ASN A 101 -25.29 6.01 -8.52
N ASN A 102 -24.26 5.30 -8.06
CA ASN A 102 -23.98 5.12 -6.63
C ASN A 102 -23.63 6.46 -5.96
N PHE A 103 -22.73 7.24 -6.58
CA PHE A 103 -22.40 8.59 -6.10
C PHE A 103 -23.63 9.49 -6.03
N SER A 104 -24.43 9.54 -7.10
CA SER A 104 -25.65 10.35 -7.15
C SER A 104 -26.70 9.87 -6.14
N ASN A 105 -26.75 8.58 -5.83
CA ASN A 105 -27.60 8.02 -4.78
C ASN A 105 -27.20 8.49 -3.38
N ASP A 106 -25.94 8.29 -2.99
CA ASP A 106 -25.45 8.62 -1.64
C ASP A 106 -25.44 10.13 -1.41
N PHE A 107 -25.16 10.93 -2.44
CA PHE A 107 -25.25 12.38 -2.36
C PHE A 107 -26.71 12.89 -2.31
N ALA A 108 -27.63 12.32 -3.09
CA ALA A 108 -29.06 12.63 -2.95
C ALA A 108 -29.62 12.24 -1.58
N THR A 109 -29.19 11.09 -1.04
CA THR A 109 -29.60 10.58 0.27
C THR A 109 -29.16 11.52 1.39
N PHE A 110 -27.95 12.07 1.34
CA PHE A 110 -27.52 13.12 2.26
C PHE A 110 -28.31 14.42 2.09
N LEU A 111 -28.48 14.91 0.85
CA LEU A 111 -29.14 16.20 0.60
C LEU A 111 -30.65 16.20 0.94
N LEU A 112 -31.34 15.06 0.85
CA LEU A 112 -32.81 14.98 0.86
C LEU A 112 -33.39 13.86 1.75
N GLY A 113 -32.55 13.07 2.42
CA GLY A 113 -32.97 11.87 3.16
C GLY A 113 -33.35 10.66 2.27
N LYS A 114 -33.27 10.78 0.95
CA LYS A 114 -33.73 9.76 -0.01
C LYS A 114 -32.85 9.69 -1.27
N GLY A 115 -32.66 8.46 -1.76
CA GLY A 115 -31.84 8.17 -2.93
C GLY A 115 -32.48 8.50 -4.29
N ILE A 116 -31.83 8.03 -5.36
CA ILE A 116 -32.29 8.19 -6.75
C ILE A 116 -33.30 7.08 -7.13
N PRO A 117 -34.05 7.20 -8.26
CA PRO A 117 -34.99 6.16 -8.67
C PRO A 117 -34.34 4.78 -8.82
N SER A 118 -34.93 3.76 -8.18
CA SER A 118 -34.36 2.41 -8.08
C SER A 118 -34.10 1.71 -9.42
N HIS A 119 -34.87 2.03 -10.46
CA HIS A 119 -34.63 1.50 -11.82
C HIS A 119 -33.35 2.03 -12.47
N ILE A 120 -32.80 3.15 -11.99
CA ILE A 120 -31.50 3.70 -12.41
C ILE A 120 -30.38 3.09 -11.57
N ALA A 121 -30.55 3.05 -10.25
CA ALA A 121 -29.56 2.49 -9.33
C ALA A 121 -29.29 1.00 -9.59
N ASN A 122 -30.35 0.20 -9.79
CA ASN A 122 -30.25 -1.25 -9.93
C ASN A 122 -30.01 -1.72 -11.38
N MET A 123 -29.89 -0.80 -12.34
CA MET A 123 -29.71 -1.12 -13.77
C MET A 123 -28.50 -2.04 -14.06
N PRO A 124 -27.31 -1.84 -13.46
CA PRO A 124 -26.17 -2.72 -13.71
C PRO A 124 -26.40 -4.15 -13.23
N GLN A 125 -27.11 -4.33 -12.10
CA GLN A 125 -27.47 -5.66 -11.59
C GLN A 125 -28.41 -6.39 -12.56
N ALA A 126 -29.43 -5.71 -13.07
CA ALA A 126 -30.35 -6.30 -14.07
C ALA A 126 -29.62 -6.74 -15.36
N VAL A 127 -28.55 -6.03 -15.77
CA VAL A 127 -27.69 -6.46 -16.88
C VAL A 127 -26.88 -7.71 -16.51
N LEU A 128 -26.28 -7.76 -15.32
CA LEU A 128 -25.51 -8.91 -14.82
C LEU A 128 -26.37 -10.15 -14.50
N GLU A 129 -27.68 -10.02 -14.37
CA GLU A 129 -28.61 -11.15 -14.27
C GLU A 129 -28.84 -11.83 -15.63
N SER A 130 -28.57 -11.16 -16.75
CA SER A 130 -28.67 -11.75 -18.10
C SER A 130 -27.44 -12.62 -18.46
N PRO A 131 -27.62 -13.73 -19.23
CA PRO A 131 -26.50 -14.54 -19.68
C PRO A 131 -25.49 -13.78 -20.56
N PHE A 132 -25.98 -12.85 -21.39
CA PHE A 132 -25.15 -12.07 -22.30
C PHE A 132 -24.38 -10.96 -21.57
N GLY A 133 -24.97 -10.33 -20.56
CA GLY A 133 -24.26 -9.36 -19.70
C GLY A 133 -23.07 -10.00 -18.97
N ARG A 134 -23.24 -11.21 -18.44
CA ARG A 134 -22.13 -12.00 -17.84
C ARG A 134 -21.03 -12.33 -18.84
N MET A 135 -21.38 -12.57 -20.10
CA MET A 135 -20.41 -12.83 -21.18
C MET A 135 -19.63 -11.55 -21.58
N LEU A 136 -20.27 -10.38 -21.55
CA LEU A 136 -19.63 -9.10 -21.86
C LEU A 136 -18.79 -8.52 -20.72
N MET A 137 -19.08 -8.87 -19.47
CA MET A 137 -18.40 -8.34 -18.27
C MET A 137 -16.86 -8.24 -18.41
N PRO A 138 -16.11 -9.32 -18.67
CA PRO A 138 -14.64 -9.23 -18.78
C PRO A 138 -14.14 -8.34 -19.93
N MET A 139 -14.92 -8.18 -21.01
CA MET A 139 -14.58 -7.29 -22.13
C MET A 139 -14.80 -5.82 -21.78
N LEU A 140 -15.90 -5.50 -21.11
CA LEU A 140 -16.22 -4.14 -20.64
C LEU A 140 -15.25 -3.70 -19.54
N ASP A 141 -14.94 -4.58 -18.59
CA ASP A 141 -13.99 -4.32 -17.52
C ASP A 141 -12.58 -4.07 -18.08
N GLN A 142 -12.15 -4.86 -19.07
CA GLN A 142 -10.87 -4.64 -19.77
C GLN A 142 -10.85 -3.31 -20.53
N GLN A 143 -11.97 -2.92 -21.17
CA GLN A 143 -12.10 -1.63 -21.87
C GLN A 143 -12.04 -0.45 -20.90
N ILE A 144 -12.62 -0.57 -19.70
CA ILE A 144 -12.58 0.47 -18.67
C ILE A 144 -11.21 0.53 -17.98
N GLN A 145 -10.56 -0.60 -17.72
CA GLN A 145 -9.15 -0.61 -17.27
C GLN A 145 -8.21 0.04 -18.30
N ALA A 146 -8.48 -0.09 -19.60
CA ALA A 146 -7.75 0.64 -20.64
C ALA A 146 -8.00 2.15 -20.57
N LYS A 147 -9.25 2.59 -20.35
CA LYS A 147 -9.57 4.02 -20.16
C LYS A 147 -8.99 4.61 -18.86
N LYS A 148 -9.03 3.90 -17.72
CA LYS A 148 -8.40 4.34 -16.47
C LYS A 148 -6.92 4.72 -16.66
N ARG A 149 -6.19 3.98 -17.51
CA ARG A 149 -4.78 4.27 -17.86
C ARG A 149 -4.57 5.49 -18.75
N ALA A 150 -5.63 6.06 -19.33
CA ALA A 150 -5.59 7.22 -20.22
C ALA A 150 -5.94 8.57 -19.54
N GLY A 151 -6.28 8.56 -18.24
CA GLY A 151 -6.49 9.78 -17.44
C GLY A 151 -7.93 10.30 -17.37
N GLY A 152 -8.93 9.44 -17.60
CA GLY A 152 -10.36 9.71 -17.42
C GLY A 152 -11.20 8.52 -17.90
N ILE A 153 -12.35 8.23 -17.29
CA ILE A 153 -13.16 7.04 -17.61
C ILE A 153 -14.26 7.38 -18.61
N LEU A 154 -14.91 8.52 -18.43
CA LEU A 154 -15.80 9.13 -19.39
C LEU A 154 -15.02 10.13 -20.25
N GLY A 155 -14.25 11.02 -19.61
CA GLY A 155 -13.44 12.06 -20.25
C GLY A 155 -13.85 13.49 -19.87
N ILE A 156 -14.36 13.70 -18.66
CA ILE A 156 -14.69 15.02 -18.11
C ILE A 156 -13.42 15.66 -17.54
N GLN A 157 -12.53 16.11 -18.42
CA GLN A 157 -11.41 16.98 -18.02
C GLN A 157 -11.92 18.41 -17.71
N ASP A 158 -11.21 19.13 -16.84
CA ASP A 158 -11.57 20.49 -16.39
C ASP A 158 -11.72 21.50 -17.54
N THR A 159 -12.94 21.66 -18.07
CA THR A 159 -13.28 22.65 -19.09
C THR A 159 -13.52 24.06 -18.50
N THR A 160 -12.76 24.45 -17.48
CA THR A 160 -12.62 25.85 -17.07
C THR A 160 -11.53 26.54 -17.89
N PRO A 161 -11.85 27.49 -18.79
CA PRO A 161 -10.85 28.24 -19.54
C PRO A 161 -10.13 29.25 -18.63
N GLY A 162 -9.14 28.78 -17.88
CA GLY A 162 -8.32 29.60 -16.97
C GLY A 162 -8.14 29.04 -15.57
N SER A 163 -7.87 27.74 -15.42
CA SER A 163 -7.42 27.15 -14.15
C SER A 163 -6.35 26.09 -14.37
N THR A 164 -5.16 26.28 -13.78
CA THR A 164 -4.07 25.28 -13.76
C THR A 164 -3.58 25.08 -12.34
N SER A 165 -4.44 24.51 -11.50
CA SER A 165 -4.10 24.07 -10.14
C SER A 165 -4.87 22.78 -9.82
N LYS A 166 -4.15 21.71 -9.47
CA LYS A 166 -4.79 20.50 -8.95
C LYS A 166 -5.48 20.80 -7.62
N PRO A 167 -6.68 20.26 -7.34
CA PRO A 167 -7.17 20.20 -5.98
C PRO A 167 -6.29 19.20 -5.19
N GLN A 168 -5.41 19.73 -4.33
CA GLN A 168 -4.96 18.98 -3.16
C GLN A 168 -6.03 19.11 -2.08
N SER A 169 -6.20 18.07 -1.27
CA SER A 169 -6.91 18.17 0.00
C SER A 169 -6.14 19.09 0.96
N GLN A 170 -6.43 20.38 0.87
CA GLN A 170 -6.07 21.36 1.89
C GLN A 170 -7.29 21.54 2.79
N LEU A 171 -7.08 21.57 4.11
CA LEU A 171 -8.13 21.99 5.04
C LEU A 171 -8.61 23.39 4.64
N HIS A 172 -9.88 23.70 4.89
CA HIS A 172 -10.50 25.00 4.58
C HIS A 172 -9.93 26.14 5.45
N HIS A 173 -8.68 26.53 5.23
CA HIS A 173 -8.21 27.87 5.55
C HIS A 173 -8.91 28.85 4.61
N HIS A 174 -9.66 29.80 5.16
CA HIS A 174 -10.26 30.86 4.36
C HIS A 174 -9.16 31.64 3.61
N VAL A 175 -9.15 31.53 2.28
CA VAL A 175 -8.14 32.16 1.43
C VAL A 175 -8.28 33.68 1.52
N GLY A 176 -7.41 34.29 2.32
CA GLY A 176 -7.37 35.73 2.52
C GLY A 176 -7.16 36.44 1.18
N LYS A 177 -8.15 37.24 0.78
CA LYS A 177 -8.15 37.93 -0.52
C LYS A 177 -8.03 39.43 -0.32
N VAL A 178 -7.15 40.05 -1.10
CA VAL A 178 -6.95 41.50 -1.10
C VAL A 178 -8.27 42.24 -1.37
N GLN A 179 -8.67 43.08 -0.43
CA GLN A 179 -9.89 43.86 -0.49
C GLN A 179 -9.67 45.13 -1.31
N HIS A 180 -10.34 45.23 -2.45
CA HIS A 180 -10.29 46.42 -3.30
C HIS A 180 -11.32 47.44 -2.84
N VAL A 181 -10.87 48.63 -2.44
CA VAL A 181 -11.72 49.69 -1.90
C VAL A 181 -11.79 50.88 -2.85
N THR A 182 -13.00 51.43 -3.02
CA THR A 182 -13.31 52.51 -3.96
C THR A 182 -13.69 53.83 -3.30
N ASN A 183 -14.10 53.81 -2.02
CA ASN A 183 -14.54 55.00 -1.28
C ASN A 183 -14.25 54.90 0.23
N LEU A 184 -14.38 56.03 0.94
CA LEU A 184 -14.12 56.14 2.37
C LEU A 184 -14.89 55.14 3.24
N ARG A 185 -16.17 54.89 2.93
CA ARG A 185 -17.08 54.10 3.78
C ARG A 185 -16.73 52.62 3.78
N GLU A 186 -16.37 52.10 2.61
CA GLU A 186 -15.80 50.74 2.46
C GLU A 186 -14.52 50.57 3.29
N LEU A 187 -13.64 51.58 3.31
CA LEU A 187 -12.42 51.50 4.11
C LEU A 187 -12.71 51.50 5.61
N ASP A 188 -13.52 52.45 6.08
CA ASP A 188 -13.85 52.57 7.51
C ASP A 188 -14.58 51.30 8.02
N ALA A 189 -15.47 50.70 7.20
CA ALA A 189 -16.14 49.45 7.54
C ALA A 189 -15.17 48.25 7.65
N LEU A 190 -14.16 48.16 6.77
CA LEU A 190 -13.13 47.12 6.86
C LEU A 190 -12.19 47.33 8.05
N LEU A 191 -11.79 48.57 8.35
CA LEU A 191 -10.96 48.90 9.50
C LEU A 191 -11.70 48.64 10.83
N GLU A 192 -13.00 48.94 10.91
CA GLU A 192 -13.81 48.62 12.09
C GLU A 192 -14.04 47.09 12.23
N LYS A 193 -14.24 46.34 11.12
CA LYS A 193 -14.35 44.87 11.15
C LYS A 193 -13.07 44.23 11.70
N PHE A 194 -11.90 44.67 11.24
CA PHE A 194 -10.60 44.11 11.66
C PHE A 194 -9.96 44.84 12.86
N LYS A 195 -10.74 45.65 13.59
CA LYS A 195 -10.29 46.46 14.73
C LYS A 195 -9.74 45.69 15.93
N LYS A 196 -10.10 44.41 16.09
CA LYS A 196 -9.47 43.53 17.09
C LYS A 196 -8.15 42.94 16.62
N SER A 197 -7.82 43.02 15.33
CA SER A 197 -6.63 42.43 14.72
C SER A 197 -5.81 43.50 13.97
N CYS A 198 -5.11 43.14 12.89
CA CYS A 198 -4.36 44.05 12.02
C CYS A 198 -4.98 44.25 10.63
N ALA A 199 -4.66 45.40 10.02
CA ALA A 199 -4.98 45.72 8.64
C ALA A 199 -3.78 46.39 7.95
N VAL A 200 -3.66 46.22 6.63
CA VAL A 200 -2.61 46.85 5.81
C VAL A 200 -3.27 47.51 4.61
N ILE A 201 -2.93 48.76 4.30
CA ILE A 201 -3.46 49.49 3.15
C ILE A 201 -2.35 49.79 2.16
N PHE A 202 -2.47 49.27 0.94
CA PHE A 202 -1.61 49.57 -0.19
C PHE A 202 -2.30 50.60 -1.10
N PHE A 203 -1.76 51.82 -1.10
CA PHE A 203 -2.10 52.89 -2.02
C PHE A 203 -1.30 52.76 -3.33
N THR A 204 -2.03 52.62 -4.43
CA THR A 204 -1.49 52.37 -5.78
C THR A 204 -2.11 53.30 -6.82
N SER A 205 -1.55 53.30 -8.03
CA SER A 205 -2.11 53.97 -9.22
C SER A 205 -1.92 53.11 -10.47
N VAL A 206 -2.85 53.18 -11.41
CA VAL A 206 -2.82 52.40 -12.68
C VAL A 206 -1.55 52.68 -13.50
N THR A 207 -1.02 53.90 -13.44
CA THR A 207 0.21 54.32 -14.15
C THR A 207 1.50 53.98 -13.43
N CYS A 208 1.44 53.56 -12.17
CA CYS A 208 2.61 53.25 -11.33
C CYS A 208 3.25 51.90 -11.71
N ALA A 209 4.31 51.92 -12.52
CA ALA A 209 5.06 50.72 -12.87
C ALA A 209 5.66 49.98 -11.65
N PRO A 210 6.26 50.64 -10.63
CA PRO A 210 6.75 49.96 -9.42
C PRO A 210 5.64 49.26 -8.63
N CYS A 211 4.41 49.79 -8.64
CA CYS A 211 3.28 49.19 -7.95
C CYS A 211 2.88 47.84 -8.57
N ARG A 212 2.95 47.72 -9.90
CA ARG A 212 2.64 46.46 -10.62
C ARG A 212 3.60 45.33 -10.26
N ALA A 213 4.87 45.64 -9.97
CA ALA A 213 5.85 44.66 -9.54
C ALA A 213 5.58 44.11 -8.12
N VAL A 214 4.82 44.82 -7.29
CA VAL A 214 4.49 44.43 -5.92
C VAL A 214 3.11 43.74 -5.82
N TYR A 215 2.27 43.81 -6.86
CA TYR A 215 0.96 43.15 -6.84
C TYR A 215 1.00 41.65 -6.51
N PRO A 216 1.84 40.80 -7.16
CA PRO A 216 1.85 39.36 -6.86
C PRO A 216 2.15 39.11 -5.38
N LEU A 217 3.23 39.70 -4.85
CA LEU A 217 3.61 39.55 -3.44
C LEU A 217 2.54 40.08 -2.46
N TYR A 218 1.83 41.15 -2.80
CA TYR A 218 0.76 41.67 -1.94
C TYR A 218 -0.49 40.79 -1.97
N ASP A 219 -0.76 40.17 -3.12
CA ASP A 219 -1.85 39.22 -3.29
C ASP A 219 -1.48 37.87 -2.60
N ASP A 220 -0.21 37.43 -2.67
CA ASP A 220 0.35 36.26 -1.93
C ASP A 220 0.31 36.48 -0.40
N LEU A 221 0.71 37.66 0.08
CA LEU A 221 0.70 38.01 1.51
C LEU A 221 -0.72 38.10 2.09
N ALA A 222 -1.75 38.29 1.26
CA ALA A 222 -3.13 38.19 1.71
C ALA A 222 -3.52 36.72 1.95
N GLY A 223 -3.02 35.81 1.10
CA GLY A 223 -3.10 34.37 1.32
C GLY A 223 -2.38 33.93 2.61
N GLU A 224 -1.19 34.46 2.89
CA GLU A 224 -0.48 34.21 4.16
C GLU A 224 -1.23 34.77 5.39
N ALA A 225 -2.00 35.86 5.23
CA ALA A 225 -2.72 36.49 6.33
C ALA A 225 -4.05 35.79 6.69
N GLY A 226 -4.79 35.24 5.70
CA GLY A 226 -6.08 34.59 5.93
C GLY A 226 -7.07 35.50 6.67
N ASP A 227 -7.75 34.97 7.70
CA ASP A 227 -8.60 35.76 8.61
C ASP A 227 -7.80 36.53 9.68
N LYS A 228 -6.50 36.27 9.84
CA LYS A 228 -5.67 36.91 10.87
C LYS A 228 -5.40 38.38 10.57
N GLY A 229 -5.51 38.83 9.33
CA GLY A 229 -5.39 40.25 9.00
C GLY A 229 -5.86 40.60 7.59
N VAL A 230 -6.38 41.81 7.40
CA VAL A 230 -6.90 42.25 6.09
C VAL A 230 -5.87 43.06 5.31
N LEU A 231 -5.54 42.61 4.10
CA LEU A 231 -4.79 43.39 3.12
C LEU A 231 -5.77 44.14 2.20
N ILE A 232 -5.69 45.46 2.20
CA ILE A 232 -6.57 46.39 1.48
C ILE A 232 -5.77 47.08 0.37
N LYS A 233 -6.39 47.35 -0.79
CA LYS A 233 -5.77 47.93 -1.99
C LYS A 233 -6.62 49.09 -2.51
N VAL A 234 -6.04 50.28 -2.51
CA VAL A 234 -6.71 51.56 -2.82
C VAL A 234 -6.06 52.17 -4.06
N ASP A 235 -6.82 52.30 -5.14
CA ASP A 235 -6.38 52.99 -6.36
C ASP A 235 -6.63 54.50 -6.20
N THR A 236 -5.57 55.28 -5.96
CA THR A 236 -5.67 56.73 -5.72
C THR A 236 -6.17 57.51 -6.94
N SER A 237 -6.22 56.87 -8.12
CA SER A 237 -6.81 57.44 -9.35
C SER A 237 -8.33 57.29 -9.40
N LYS A 238 -8.94 56.56 -8.44
CA LYS A 238 -10.38 56.31 -8.34
C LYS A 238 -10.93 56.75 -6.98
N ALA A 239 -10.25 56.39 -5.90
CA ALA A 239 -10.61 56.70 -4.51
C ALA A 239 -9.89 57.98 -4.03
N PHE A 240 -10.21 59.12 -4.67
CA PHE A 240 -9.55 60.40 -4.40
C PHE A 240 -9.85 60.95 -2.98
N ASP A 241 -11.03 60.65 -2.45
CA ASP A 241 -11.44 60.90 -1.07
C ASP A 241 -10.53 60.18 -0.06
N VAL A 242 -10.27 58.89 -0.30
CA VAL A 242 -9.38 58.08 0.55
C VAL A 242 -7.93 58.56 0.43
N GLY A 243 -7.45 58.82 -0.79
CA GLY A 243 -6.11 59.36 -1.03
C GLY A 243 -5.88 60.73 -0.36
N SER A 244 -6.93 61.57 -0.31
CA SER A 244 -6.91 62.87 0.37
C SER A 244 -6.85 62.72 1.89
N ARG A 245 -7.71 61.88 2.49
CA ARG A 245 -7.74 61.66 3.95
C ARG A 245 -6.38 61.21 4.50
N TYR A 246 -5.69 60.32 3.80
CA TYR A 246 -4.36 59.83 4.19
C TYR A 246 -3.20 60.66 3.61
N SER A 247 -3.47 61.77 2.90
CA SER A 247 -2.46 62.66 2.30
C SER A 247 -1.39 61.88 1.52
N ILE A 248 -1.83 61.12 0.51
CA ILE A 248 -0.96 60.25 -0.30
C ILE A 248 -0.40 61.03 -1.50
N SER A 249 0.86 61.44 -1.41
CA SER A 249 1.58 62.18 -2.46
C SER A 249 2.43 61.31 -3.40
N ALA A 250 2.62 60.03 -3.08
CA ALA A 250 3.44 59.10 -3.86
C ALA A 250 2.83 57.69 -3.87
N THR A 251 3.07 56.92 -4.93
CA THR A 251 2.71 55.50 -5.03
C THR A 251 3.93 54.68 -5.51
N PRO A 252 4.15 53.46 -5.00
CA PRO A 252 3.37 52.78 -3.95
C PRO A 252 3.61 53.40 -2.57
N THR A 253 2.55 53.44 -1.74
CA THR A 253 2.63 53.79 -0.31
C THR A 253 1.83 52.76 0.48
N PHE A 254 2.36 52.36 1.64
CA PHE A 254 1.75 51.40 2.54
C PHE A 254 1.51 52.05 3.90
N ILE A 255 0.40 51.67 4.56
CA ILE A 255 0.07 52.05 5.94
C ILE A 255 -0.41 50.80 6.68
N THR A 256 0.12 50.55 7.88
CA THR A 256 -0.28 49.42 8.74
C THR A 256 -1.11 49.88 9.93
N PHE A 257 -2.02 49.02 10.37
CA PHE A 257 -2.89 49.20 11.54
C PHE A 257 -2.83 47.94 12.42
N LEU A 258 -2.79 48.15 13.74
CA LEU A 258 -2.83 47.11 14.77
C LEU A 258 -3.83 47.52 15.84
N HIS A 259 -4.79 46.65 16.15
CA HIS A 259 -5.92 46.89 17.05
C HIS A 259 -6.65 48.23 16.79
N GLY A 260 -6.84 48.56 15.50
CA GLY A 260 -7.45 49.80 15.04
C GLY A 260 -6.55 51.06 15.08
N GLN A 261 -5.35 50.99 15.65
CA GLN A 261 -4.40 52.11 15.68
C GLN A 261 -3.41 52.04 14.52
N GLN A 262 -3.12 53.16 13.87
CA GLN A 262 -2.11 53.23 12.80
C GLN A 262 -0.70 53.06 13.40
N GLN A 263 0.09 52.14 12.86
CA GLN A 263 1.45 51.85 13.33
C GLN A 263 2.49 52.52 12.42
N GLU A 264 2.75 51.96 11.24
CA GLU A 264 3.78 52.44 10.32
C GLU A 264 3.21 52.97 9.00
N ARG A 265 4.02 53.79 8.33
CA ARG A 265 3.78 54.28 6.97
C ARG A 265 5.11 54.38 6.21
N TRP A 266 5.18 53.78 5.02
CA TRP A 266 6.34 53.89 4.13
C TRP A 266 5.93 53.99 2.67
N SER A 267 6.85 54.46 1.82
CA SER A 267 6.64 54.60 0.38
C SER A 267 7.81 53.96 -0.39
N GLY A 268 7.52 53.39 -1.56
CA GLY A 268 8.49 52.70 -2.41
C GLY A 268 8.28 51.19 -2.53
N ALA A 269 8.72 50.62 -3.65
CA ALA A 269 8.55 49.20 -3.98
C ALA A 269 9.71 48.36 -3.44
N ASN A 270 9.69 48.05 -2.13
CA ASN A 270 10.64 47.12 -1.51
C ASN A 270 9.92 45.83 -1.06
N PRO A 271 10.05 44.72 -1.81
CA PRO A 271 9.46 43.43 -1.48
C PRO A 271 9.84 42.90 -0.09
N GLY A 272 11.12 43.00 0.30
CA GLY A 272 11.60 42.44 1.57
C GLY A 272 11.08 43.21 2.79
N ALA A 273 11.01 44.54 2.70
CA ALA A 273 10.43 45.37 3.76
C ALA A 273 8.92 45.12 3.89
N LEU A 274 8.19 44.99 2.78
CA LEU A 274 6.76 44.66 2.82
C LEU A 274 6.51 43.30 3.50
N GLN A 275 7.24 42.25 3.09
CA GLN A 275 7.09 40.91 3.67
C GLN A 275 7.48 40.86 5.15
N GLY A 276 8.54 41.58 5.55
CA GLY A 276 8.94 41.71 6.94
C GLY A 276 7.86 42.39 7.79
N ASN A 277 7.44 43.59 7.40
CA ASN A 277 6.51 44.40 8.18
C ASN A 277 5.11 43.75 8.28
N VAL A 278 4.63 43.08 7.22
CA VAL A 278 3.35 42.34 7.27
C VAL A 278 3.43 41.15 8.23
N ARG A 279 4.52 40.37 8.22
CA ARG A 279 4.68 39.22 9.13
C ARG A 279 4.88 39.63 10.59
N ILE A 280 5.63 40.71 10.84
CA ILE A 280 5.77 41.30 12.18
C ILE A 280 4.40 41.79 12.68
N LEU A 281 3.62 42.49 11.84
CA LEU A 281 2.29 42.98 12.20
C LEU A 281 1.31 41.83 12.53
N LEU A 282 1.35 40.74 11.76
CA LEU A 282 0.57 39.52 12.04
C LEU A 282 0.98 38.88 13.38
N GLN A 283 2.28 38.80 13.66
CA GLN A 283 2.81 38.28 14.94
C GLN A 283 2.48 39.18 16.14
N MET A 284 2.35 40.49 15.93
CA MET A 284 1.91 41.44 16.97
C MET A 284 0.39 41.37 17.21
N ALA A 285 -0.41 41.11 16.18
CA ALA A 285 -1.86 40.94 16.30
C ALA A 285 -2.25 39.57 16.88
N TRP A 286 -1.48 38.53 16.54
CA TRP A 286 -1.64 37.15 17.00
C TRP A 286 -0.30 36.63 17.54
N PRO A 287 0.06 36.97 18.79
CA PRO A 287 1.24 36.41 19.43
C PRO A 287 1.14 34.88 19.49
N LEU A 288 2.28 34.20 19.33
CA LEU A 288 2.35 32.75 19.51
C LEU A 288 1.99 32.43 20.96
N HIS A 289 1.02 31.54 21.16
CA HIS A 289 0.63 31.11 22.51
C HIS A 289 1.84 30.47 23.21
N PRO A 290 2.12 30.71 24.50
CA PRO A 290 3.32 30.18 25.16
C PRO A 290 3.54 28.67 24.95
N HIS A 291 2.47 27.87 25.01
CA HIS A 291 2.53 26.42 24.78
C HIS A 291 2.96 26.03 23.33
N GLN A 292 2.92 26.95 22.36
CA GLN A 292 3.43 26.73 20.99
C GLN A 292 4.96 26.90 20.87
N ALA A 293 5.61 27.55 21.84
CA ALA A 293 7.07 27.64 21.92
C ALA A 293 7.70 26.34 22.48
N LEU A 294 6.88 25.46 23.05
CA LEU A 294 7.30 24.22 23.71
C LEU A 294 7.37 23.07 22.71
N ARG A 295 8.21 22.09 23.06
CA ARG A 295 8.43 20.89 22.25
C ARG A 295 7.53 19.75 22.74
N LEU A 296 6.22 19.91 22.58
CA LEU A 296 5.19 18.92 22.94
C LEU A 296 4.79 18.08 21.71
N PRO A 297 5.54 17.03 21.32
CA PRO A 297 5.31 16.32 20.06
C PRO A 297 3.93 15.64 20.02
N THR A 298 3.41 15.22 21.18
CA THR A 298 2.13 14.53 21.31
C THR A 298 0.95 15.49 21.06
N LEU A 299 0.99 16.66 21.70
CA LEU A 299 -0.11 17.64 21.71
C LEU A 299 -0.04 18.63 20.54
N ALA A 300 1.15 18.88 19.98
CA ALA A 300 1.33 19.73 18.81
C ALA A 300 1.14 19.00 17.46
N ASN A 301 0.85 17.70 17.45
CA ASN A 301 0.68 16.90 16.24
C ASN A 301 -0.53 17.37 15.41
N PRO A 302 -0.35 17.90 14.18
CA PRO A 302 -1.47 18.36 13.36
C PRO A 302 -2.34 17.23 12.81
N ASP A 303 -1.77 16.02 12.69
CA ASP A 303 -2.37 14.83 12.06
C ASP A 303 -3.06 13.89 13.08
N ALA A 304 -3.11 14.27 14.36
CA ALA A 304 -3.77 13.49 15.41
C ALA A 304 -5.26 13.26 15.07
N LYS A 305 -5.69 11.99 15.10
CA LYS A 305 -7.05 11.55 14.75
C LYS A 305 -7.89 11.25 16.00
N PRO A 306 -9.23 11.40 15.94
CA PRO A 306 -10.11 10.95 17.01
C PRO A 306 -10.06 9.41 17.17
N VAL A 307 -10.29 8.95 18.40
CA VAL A 307 -10.43 7.54 18.77
C VAL A 307 -11.80 7.02 18.31
N LEU A 308 -11.80 5.91 17.57
CA LEU A 308 -13.00 5.27 17.04
C LEU A 308 -13.04 3.79 17.43
N PHE A 309 -14.13 3.32 18.03
CA PHE A 309 -14.38 1.94 18.39
C PHE A 309 -14.92 1.16 17.19
N ALA A 310 -14.02 0.77 16.28
CA ALA A 310 -14.34 0.09 15.03
C ALA A 310 -14.63 -1.42 15.14
N LYS A 311 -14.41 -2.04 16.32
CA LYS A 311 -14.57 -3.50 16.52
C LYS A 311 -16.04 -3.93 16.39
N VAL A 312 -16.34 -4.80 15.43
CA VAL A 312 -17.70 -5.33 15.20
C VAL A 312 -17.90 -6.61 16.04
N PRO A 313 -19.00 -6.75 16.80
CA PRO A 313 -19.30 -7.97 17.55
C PRO A 313 -19.83 -9.08 16.62
N PRO A 314 -19.90 -10.35 17.06
CA PRO A 314 -20.55 -11.40 16.28
C PRO A 314 -22.05 -11.09 16.08
N LEU A 315 -22.42 -10.49 14.94
CA LEU A 315 -23.76 -9.92 14.69
C LEU A 315 -24.89 -10.93 14.90
N HIS A 316 -24.69 -12.21 14.56
CA HIS A 316 -25.65 -13.28 14.82
C HIS A 316 -25.99 -13.43 16.32
N ARG A 317 -25.05 -13.16 17.24
CA ARG A 317 -25.27 -13.19 18.69
C ARG A 317 -25.90 -11.90 19.20
N LEU A 318 -25.58 -10.76 18.59
CA LEU A 318 -26.19 -9.46 18.92
C LEU A 318 -27.68 -9.47 18.58
N LEU A 319 -28.01 -9.92 17.37
CA LEU A 319 -29.38 -10.06 16.87
C LEU A 319 -30.18 -11.12 17.66
N ALA A 320 -29.57 -12.27 18.00
CA ALA A 320 -30.22 -13.26 18.85
C ALA A 320 -30.58 -12.73 20.26
N LYS A 321 -29.84 -11.76 20.80
CA LYS A 321 -30.19 -11.06 22.05
C LYS A 321 -31.26 -9.97 21.85
N MET A 322 -31.30 -9.33 20.68
CA MET A 322 -32.29 -8.31 20.31
C MET A 322 -33.71 -8.89 20.12
N GLY A 323 -33.83 -10.21 19.92
CA GLY A 323 -35.11 -10.92 19.87
C GLY A 323 -35.97 -10.49 18.68
N ALA A 324 -37.28 -10.35 18.86
CA ALA A 324 -38.22 -10.03 17.77
C ALA A 324 -37.97 -8.67 17.07
N ALA A 325 -37.19 -7.76 17.67
CA ALA A 325 -36.77 -6.53 17.00
C ALA A 325 -35.67 -6.77 15.94
N ALA A 326 -34.95 -7.91 16.00
CA ALA A 326 -33.93 -8.26 15.01
C ALA A 326 -34.48 -8.51 13.61
N ASP A 327 -35.71 -9.01 13.50
CA ASP A 327 -36.37 -9.31 12.22
C ASP A 327 -36.90 -8.05 11.50
N HIS A 328 -36.74 -6.86 12.10
CA HIS A 328 -37.20 -5.61 11.50
C HIS A 328 -36.38 -5.26 10.23
N PRO A 329 -37.01 -4.85 9.12
CA PRO A 329 -36.30 -4.57 7.86
C PRO A 329 -35.14 -3.59 7.98
N ALA A 330 -35.28 -2.54 8.80
CA ALA A 330 -34.20 -1.58 9.02
C ALA A 330 -32.98 -2.19 9.76
N VAL A 331 -33.19 -3.14 10.67
CA VAL A 331 -32.10 -3.87 11.34
C VAL A 331 -31.38 -4.78 10.35
N GLN A 332 -32.13 -5.49 9.50
CA GLN A 332 -31.54 -6.33 8.46
C GLN A 332 -30.79 -5.49 7.40
N GLY A 333 -31.26 -4.28 7.10
CA GLY A 333 -30.54 -3.30 6.27
C GLY A 333 -29.20 -2.86 6.87
N VAL A 334 -29.19 -2.45 8.14
CA VAL A 334 -27.94 -2.05 8.83
C VAL A 334 -27.00 -3.26 9.06
N LYS A 335 -27.54 -4.45 9.33
CA LYS A 335 -26.78 -5.70 9.36
C LYS A 335 -26.06 -5.94 8.03
N HIS A 336 -26.79 -5.86 6.90
CA HIS A 336 -26.22 -6.06 5.57
C HIS A 336 -25.16 -5.01 5.24
N PHE A 337 -25.42 -3.73 5.58
CA PHE A 337 -24.44 -2.64 5.48
C PHE A 337 -23.12 -2.98 6.20
N ILE A 338 -23.19 -3.41 7.47
CA ILE A 338 -21.99 -3.74 8.26
C ILE A 338 -21.27 -4.97 7.69
N GLU A 339 -22.01 -6.00 7.25
CA GLU A 339 -21.43 -7.22 6.69
C GLU A 339 -20.72 -6.96 5.36
N THR A 340 -21.39 -6.30 4.39
CA THR A 340 -20.79 -5.96 3.08
C THR A 340 -19.62 -4.99 3.22
N ARG A 341 -19.70 -4.03 4.14
CA ARG A 341 -18.57 -3.13 4.45
C ARG A 341 -17.36 -3.85 5.03
N ALA A 342 -17.56 -4.99 5.69
CA ALA A 342 -16.50 -5.82 6.25
C ALA A 342 -15.90 -6.83 5.25
N SER A 343 -16.67 -7.30 4.25
CA SER A 343 -16.20 -8.22 3.20
C SER A 343 -15.63 -7.52 1.97
N ASP A 344 -16.35 -6.52 1.45
CA ASP A 344 -16.10 -5.90 0.14
C ASP A 344 -15.63 -4.43 0.27
N GLY A 345 -15.78 -3.83 1.45
CA GLY A 345 -15.25 -2.51 1.80
C GLY A 345 -16.25 -1.35 1.64
N PRO A 346 -15.86 -0.12 2.03
CA PRO A 346 -16.79 1.02 2.12
C PRO A 346 -17.29 1.51 0.74
N ALA A 347 -16.52 1.29 -0.32
CA ALA A 347 -16.87 1.65 -1.70
C ALA A 347 -18.03 0.80 -2.25
N GLU A 348 -17.97 -0.51 -2.05
CA GLU A 348 -18.96 -1.48 -2.54
C GLU A 348 -20.28 -1.49 -1.73
N THR A 349 -20.39 -0.63 -0.71
CA THR A 349 -21.51 -0.62 0.25
C THR A 349 -22.36 0.64 0.11
N SER A 350 -23.64 0.49 -0.23
CA SER A 350 -24.65 1.55 -0.23
C SER A 350 -25.27 1.76 1.16
N LEU A 351 -25.71 2.99 1.46
CA LEU A 351 -26.37 3.30 2.73
C LEU A 351 -27.72 2.55 2.91
N PRO A 352 -28.05 2.12 4.14
CA PRO A 352 -29.36 1.55 4.47
C PRO A 352 -30.43 2.66 4.61
N ASP A 353 -31.69 2.26 4.87
CA ASP A 353 -32.77 3.21 5.19
C ASP A 353 -32.55 3.86 6.56
N MET A 354 -31.94 5.05 6.55
CA MET A 354 -31.55 5.80 7.73
C MET A 354 -32.76 6.38 8.49
N GLU A 355 -33.85 6.73 7.80
CA GLU A 355 -35.05 7.29 8.45
C GLU A 355 -35.81 6.17 9.19
N ALA A 356 -36.01 5.02 8.54
CA ALA A 356 -36.61 3.85 9.18
C ALA A 356 -35.75 3.30 10.34
N PHE A 357 -34.41 3.34 10.22
CA PHE A 357 -33.52 2.90 11.29
C PHE A 357 -33.52 3.87 12.48
N THR A 358 -33.37 5.18 12.26
CA THR A 358 -33.41 6.17 13.36
C THR A 358 -34.77 6.22 14.06
N GLN A 359 -35.88 6.01 13.34
CA GLN A 359 -37.19 5.82 13.96
C GLN A 359 -37.21 4.58 14.86
N LEU A 360 -36.74 3.43 14.36
CA LEU A 360 -36.69 2.19 15.16
C LEU A 360 -35.82 2.35 16.42
N VAL A 361 -34.68 3.03 16.32
CA VAL A 361 -33.80 3.30 17.47
C VAL A 361 -34.54 4.11 18.54
N ARG A 362 -35.29 5.14 18.16
CA ARG A 362 -36.12 5.93 19.10
C ARG A 362 -37.23 5.09 19.72
N GLU A 363 -37.97 4.33 18.91
CA GLU A 363 -39.04 3.43 19.41
C GLU A 363 -38.48 2.31 20.30
N SER A 364 -37.23 1.91 20.11
CA SER A 364 -36.57 0.89 20.94
C SER A 364 -36.40 1.35 22.38
N LEU A 365 -36.05 2.63 22.60
CA LEU A 365 -35.86 3.23 23.95
C LEU A 365 -37.13 3.17 24.82
N GLU A 366 -38.32 3.06 24.22
CA GLU A 366 -39.59 2.90 24.92
C GLU A 366 -40.06 1.44 25.04
N LYS A 367 -39.66 0.57 24.10
CA LYS A 367 -40.28 -0.76 23.89
C LYS A 367 -39.40 -1.94 24.29
N LEU A 368 -38.07 -1.80 24.28
CA LEU A 368 -37.13 -2.86 24.64
C LEU A 368 -36.72 -2.74 26.13
N PRO A 369 -36.56 -3.87 26.86
CA PRO A 369 -35.99 -3.85 28.20
C PRO A 369 -34.61 -3.20 28.23
N VAL A 370 -34.29 -2.50 29.32
CA VAL A 370 -33.06 -1.69 29.46
C VAL A 370 -31.81 -2.57 29.33
N GLU A 371 -31.89 -3.83 29.74
CA GLU A 371 -30.85 -4.86 29.63
C GLU A 371 -30.60 -5.31 28.18
N LEU A 372 -31.50 -5.00 27.25
CA LEU A 372 -31.42 -5.33 25.81
C LEU A 372 -31.20 -4.10 24.92
N LEU A 373 -31.44 -2.88 25.41
CA LEU A 373 -31.22 -1.63 24.66
C LEU A 373 -29.82 -1.53 24.05
N PHE A 374 -28.80 -2.03 24.76
CA PHE A 374 -27.41 -2.03 24.28
C PHE A 374 -27.28 -2.72 22.91
N THR A 375 -28.13 -3.70 22.57
CA THR A 375 -28.06 -4.41 21.28
C THR A 375 -28.36 -3.51 20.08
N VAL A 376 -29.26 -2.51 20.25
CA VAL A 376 -29.63 -1.54 19.22
C VAL A 376 -28.58 -0.43 19.15
N VAL A 377 -28.08 0.04 20.30
CA VAL A 377 -27.02 1.05 20.38
C VAL A 377 -25.68 0.50 19.83
N ASP A 378 -25.39 -0.79 20.01
CA ASP A 378 -24.17 -1.45 19.50
C ASP A 378 -24.23 -1.61 17.97
N LEU A 379 -25.41 -1.90 17.43
CA LEU A 379 -25.65 -1.91 15.98
C LEU A 379 -25.47 -0.51 15.37
N LEU A 380 -25.99 0.53 16.03
CA LEU A 380 -25.78 1.94 15.65
C LEU A 380 -24.29 2.34 15.74
N ARG A 381 -23.59 1.97 16.81
CA ARG A 381 -22.13 2.16 16.97
C ARG A 381 -21.35 1.55 15.81
N CYS A 382 -21.71 0.34 15.37
CA CYS A 382 -21.08 -0.31 14.23
C CYS A 382 -21.34 0.42 12.89
N GLY A 383 -22.54 0.97 12.69
CA GLY A 383 -22.85 1.82 11.53
C GLY A 383 -22.03 3.12 11.50
N LEU A 384 -21.91 3.79 12.65
CA LEU A 384 -21.18 5.05 12.83
C LEU A 384 -19.68 5.00 12.50
N VAL A 385 -19.08 3.83 12.28
CA VAL A 385 -17.70 3.67 11.78
C VAL A 385 -17.56 4.16 10.34
N ASP A 386 -18.66 4.37 9.60
CA ASP A 386 -18.67 5.00 8.28
C ASP A 386 -18.99 6.51 8.37
N PRO A 387 -18.14 7.39 7.79
CA PRO A 387 -18.36 8.85 7.86
C PRO A 387 -19.71 9.30 7.27
N ARG A 388 -20.28 8.56 6.31
CA ARG A 388 -21.62 8.84 5.76
C ARG A 388 -22.73 8.65 6.80
N PHE A 389 -22.57 7.63 7.65
CA PHE A 389 -23.54 7.29 8.70
C PHE A 389 -23.56 8.36 9.80
N SER A 390 -22.38 8.82 10.22
CA SER A 390 -22.25 9.97 11.15
C SER A 390 -22.73 11.27 10.49
N GLY A 391 -22.33 11.54 9.24
CA GLY A 391 -22.73 12.75 8.51
C GLY A 391 -24.24 12.92 8.36
N TYR A 392 -24.99 11.84 8.13
CA TYR A 392 -26.45 11.89 8.13
C TYR A 392 -27.03 12.30 9.49
N LEU A 393 -26.45 11.80 10.59
CA LEU A 393 -26.91 12.10 11.94
C LEU A 393 -26.50 13.51 12.40
N ALA A 394 -25.42 14.08 11.86
CA ALA A 394 -25.02 15.47 12.13
C ALA A 394 -26.06 16.49 11.62
N GLU A 395 -26.79 16.14 10.56
CA GLU A 395 -27.85 16.97 9.97
C GLU A 395 -29.27 16.55 10.43
N GLU A 396 -29.39 15.62 11.38
CA GLU A 396 -30.69 15.30 11.97
C GLU A 396 -31.18 16.49 12.79
N LYS A 397 -32.32 17.07 12.41
CA LYS A 397 -32.90 18.25 13.08
C LYS A 397 -33.09 17.98 14.57
N GLN A 398 -32.39 18.77 15.40
CA GLN A 398 -32.33 18.66 16.87
C GLN A 398 -31.69 17.37 17.40
N HIS A 399 -30.82 16.70 16.62
CA HIS A 399 -30.04 15.51 17.00
C HIS A 399 -30.88 14.38 17.61
N ARG A 400 -32.15 14.27 17.20
CA ARG A 400 -33.22 13.62 17.97
C ARG A 400 -32.92 12.17 18.35
N THR A 401 -32.20 11.41 17.54
CA THR A 401 -31.81 10.03 17.85
C THR A 401 -30.71 9.98 18.91
N VAL A 402 -29.61 10.70 18.68
CA VAL A 402 -28.44 10.70 19.56
C VAL A 402 -28.79 11.32 20.92
N LEU A 403 -29.44 12.49 20.92
CA LEU A 403 -29.88 13.17 22.14
C LEU A 403 -30.87 12.32 22.96
N SER A 404 -31.77 11.56 22.31
CA SER A 404 -32.67 10.64 23.03
C SER A 404 -31.91 9.50 23.71
N ILE A 405 -30.90 8.92 23.05
CA ILE A 405 -30.06 7.85 23.64
C ILE A 405 -29.28 8.41 24.83
N LEU A 406 -28.59 9.55 24.67
CA LEU A 406 -27.78 10.16 25.73
C LEU A 406 -28.65 10.53 26.94
N THR A 407 -29.78 11.22 26.71
CA THR A 407 -30.70 11.64 27.78
C THR A 407 -31.27 10.43 28.52
N HIS A 408 -31.69 9.38 27.80
CA HIS A 408 -32.17 8.14 28.42
C HIS A 408 -31.09 7.50 29.28
N VAL A 409 -29.88 7.28 28.74
CA VAL A 409 -28.76 6.63 29.44
C VAL A 409 -28.28 7.42 30.65
N ASN A 410 -28.29 8.74 30.60
CA ASN A 410 -27.95 9.61 31.72
C ASN A 410 -29.05 9.65 32.80
N SER A 411 -30.32 9.44 32.44
CA SER A 411 -31.44 9.40 33.39
C SER A 411 -31.52 8.10 34.22
N LEU A 412 -30.82 7.05 33.81
CA LEU A 412 -30.81 5.75 34.48
C LEU A 412 -29.92 5.77 35.74
N ALA A 413 -30.55 5.85 36.93
CA ALA A 413 -29.87 5.81 38.23
C ALA A 413 -28.98 4.56 38.44
N THR A 414 -29.29 3.45 37.78
CA THR A 414 -28.43 2.26 37.69
C THR A 414 -28.40 1.77 36.24
N CYS A 415 -27.57 2.39 35.40
CA CYS A 415 -27.42 2.00 34.00
C CYS A 415 -26.67 0.66 33.86
N PRO A 416 -27.14 -0.31 33.06
CA PRO A 416 -26.38 -1.54 32.82
C PRO A 416 -25.02 -1.26 32.16
N TYR A 417 -23.94 -1.85 32.69
CA TYR A 417 -22.56 -1.72 32.18
C TYR A 417 -22.45 -1.82 30.65
N ALA A 418 -23.08 -2.84 30.05
CA ALA A 418 -23.06 -3.03 28.60
C ALA A 418 -23.74 -1.89 27.81
N LEU A 419 -24.80 -1.27 28.35
CA LEU A 419 -25.45 -0.12 27.74
C LEU A 419 -24.56 1.12 27.89
N ARG A 420 -24.07 1.41 29.10
CA ARG A 420 -23.21 2.57 29.38
C ARG A 420 -21.94 2.57 28.53
N LEU A 421 -21.23 1.44 28.49
CA LEU A 421 -20.01 1.27 27.70
C LEU A 421 -20.28 1.44 26.20
N VAL A 422 -21.31 0.79 25.66
CA VAL A 422 -21.64 0.88 24.22
C VAL A 422 -22.07 2.29 23.83
N THR A 423 -22.80 3.01 24.69
CA THR A 423 -23.17 4.41 24.44
C THR A 423 -21.94 5.33 24.40
N LEU A 424 -20.96 5.17 25.30
CA LEU A 424 -19.70 5.92 25.21
C LEU A 424 -18.97 5.66 23.88
N GLN A 425 -18.86 4.40 23.49
CA GLN A 425 -18.21 4.00 22.24
C GLN A 425 -18.98 4.46 20.99
N MET A 426 -20.31 4.51 21.05
CA MET A 426 -21.18 5.11 20.03
C MET A 426 -20.89 6.60 19.87
N THR A 427 -20.82 7.35 20.97
CA THR A 427 -20.55 8.80 20.95
C THR A 427 -19.14 9.09 20.43
N CYS A 428 -18.14 8.23 20.73
CA CYS A 428 -16.82 8.32 20.10
C CYS A 428 -16.89 8.15 18.59
N ASN A 429 -17.68 7.20 18.09
CA ASN A 429 -17.81 6.95 16.65
C ASN A 429 -18.53 8.07 15.88
N LEU A 430 -19.21 9.02 16.55
CA LEU A 430 -19.73 10.23 15.90
C LEU A 430 -18.59 11.06 15.25
N PHE A 431 -17.39 11.04 15.85
CA PHE A 431 -16.20 11.73 15.33
C PHE A 431 -15.59 11.07 14.07
N SER A 432 -16.25 10.07 13.46
CA SER A 432 -15.85 9.51 12.16
C SER A 432 -16.09 10.48 10.99
N SER A 433 -17.03 11.42 11.15
CA SER A 433 -17.29 12.50 10.20
C SER A 433 -16.79 13.83 10.79
N PRO A 434 -16.21 14.75 9.98
CA PRO A 434 -15.77 16.06 10.48
C PRO A 434 -16.94 17.01 10.80
N LEU A 435 -18.15 16.72 10.30
CA LEU A 435 -19.37 17.49 10.54
C LEU A 435 -19.89 17.41 12.00
N TYR A 436 -19.84 16.21 12.60
CA TYR A 436 -20.45 15.96 13.92
C TYR A 436 -19.73 16.64 15.10
N PRO A 437 -18.38 16.75 15.15
CA PRO A 437 -17.66 17.47 16.20
C PRO A 437 -18.15 18.91 16.42
N ASP A 438 -18.46 19.65 15.36
CA ASP A 438 -18.96 21.03 15.46
C ASP A 438 -20.35 21.08 16.10
N GLN A 439 -21.18 20.08 15.85
CA GLN A 439 -22.49 19.93 16.49
C GLN A 439 -22.35 19.64 18.00
N ILE A 440 -21.44 18.75 18.40
CA ILE A 440 -21.17 18.42 19.81
C ILE A 440 -20.60 19.62 20.58
N LEU A 441 -19.74 20.43 19.96
CA LEU A 441 -19.19 21.62 20.61
C LEU A 441 -20.21 22.78 20.67
N GLY A 442 -20.96 23.00 19.59
CA GLY A 442 -21.88 24.13 19.47
C GLY A 442 -23.23 23.96 20.20
N GLU A 443 -23.94 22.86 19.96
CA GLU A 443 -25.35 22.72 20.35
C GLU A 443 -25.50 22.40 21.84
N SER A 444 -26.20 23.26 22.59
CA SER A 444 -26.14 23.24 24.05
C SER A 444 -26.73 21.99 24.70
N ASP A 445 -27.86 21.49 24.20
CA ASP A 445 -28.53 20.30 24.77
C ASP A 445 -27.73 19.02 24.48
N LEU A 446 -27.15 18.93 23.28
CA LEU A 446 -26.28 17.81 22.88
C LEU A 446 -24.97 17.84 23.68
N ARG A 447 -24.34 19.01 23.81
CA ARG A 447 -23.11 19.19 24.58
C ARG A 447 -23.32 18.79 26.04
N ALA A 448 -24.34 19.33 26.71
CA ALA A 448 -24.63 19.01 28.11
C ALA A 448 -24.87 17.51 28.32
N ALA A 449 -25.57 16.84 27.39
CA ALA A 449 -25.78 15.40 27.45
C ALA A 449 -24.49 14.57 27.25
N VAL A 450 -23.55 15.06 26.43
CA VAL A 450 -22.20 14.46 26.27
C VAL A 450 -21.32 14.72 27.49
N THR A 451 -21.28 15.96 27.99
CA THR A 451 -20.57 16.35 29.23
C THR A 451 -21.02 15.47 30.39
N GLN A 452 -22.33 15.42 30.67
CA GLN A 452 -22.91 14.59 31.73
C GLN A 452 -22.61 13.09 31.54
N LEU A 453 -22.60 12.59 30.29
CA LEU A 453 -22.24 11.19 30.02
C LEU A 453 -20.78 10.92 30.39
N ILE A 454 -19.86 11.83 30.08
CA ILE A 454 -18.44 11.72 30.46
C ILE A 454 -18.30 11.78 31.98
N SER A 455 -18.76 12.86 32.62
CA SER A 455 -18.64 13.11 34.07
C SER A 455 -19.21 11.94 34.89
N SER A 456 -20.40 11.45 34.55
CA SER A 456 -21.03 10.32 35.26
C SER A 456 -20.46 8.94 34.94
N SER A 457 -19.59 8.82 33.93
CA SER A 457 -18.90 7.56 33.58
C SER A 457 -17.51 7.45 34.19
N PHE A 458 -16.89 8.56 34.56
CA PHE A 458 -15.66 8.54 35.36
C PHE A 458 -15.90 8.02 36.78
N LEU A 459 -17.08 8.30 37.35
CA LEU A 459 -17.53 7.83 38.67
C LEU A 459 -17.93 6.33 38.72
N ASP A 460 -17.67 5.55 37.67
CA ASP A 460 -17.81 4.08 37.72
C ASP A 460 -16.50 3.45 38.25
N ASP A 461 -16.39 3.37 39.58
CA ASP A 461 -15.31 2.67 40.29
C ASP A 461 -15.14 1.22 39.80
N SER A 462 -16.23 0.56 39.44
CA SER A 462 -16.32 -0.88 39.22
C SER A 462 -15.85 -1.36 37.85
N HIS A 463 -15.79 -0.49 36.84
CA HIS A 463 -15.43 -0.88 35.47
C HIS A 463 -14.40 0.06 34.81
N SER A 464 -13.12 -0.34 34.81
CA SER A 464 -12.05 0.36 34.09
C SER A 464 -12.37 0.62 32.62
N ASN A 465 -13.01 -0.32 31.91
CA ASN A 465 -13.42 -0.18 30.51
C ASN A 465 -14.37 1.02 30.26
N VAL A 466 -15.22 1.36 31.23
CA VAL A 466 -16.11 2.54 31.15
C VAL A 466 -15.28 3.81 31.27
N ARG A 467 -14.31 3.84 32.19
CA ARG A 467 -13.38 4.97 32.36
C ARG A 467 -12.46 5.17 31.14
N VAL A 468 -11.95 4.10 30.53
CA VAL A 468 -11.20 4.14 29.25
C VAL A 468 -12.05 4.73 28.11
N ALA A 469 -13.32 4.31 28.00
CA ALA A 469 -14.22 4.83 26.96
C ALA A 469 -14.63 6.29 27.20
N ALA A 470 -14.81 6.70 28.46
CA ALA A 470 -15.07 8.09 28.84
C ALA A 470 -13.85 9.00 28.57
N ALA A 471 -12.65 8.54 28.90
CA ALA A 471 -11.39 9.22 28.59
C ALA A 471 -11.19 9.37 27.07
N SER A 472 -11.48 8.33 26.30
CA SER A 472 -11.45 8.35 24.83
C SER A 472 -12.42 9.37 24.23
N LEU A 473 -13.62 9.49 24.82
CA LEU A 473 -14.63 10.46 24.40
C LEU A 473 -14.21 11.90 24.73
N LEU A 474 -13.68 12.13 25.94
CA LEU A 474 -13.19 13.45 26.34
C LEU A 474 -11.96 13.87 25.53
N PHE A 475 -11.05 12.94 25.20
CA PHE A 475 -9.96 13.19 24.26
C PHE A 475 -10.49 13.67 22.89
N ASN A 476 -11.53 13.05 22.35
CA ASN A 476 -12.14 13.47 21.08
C ASN A 476 -12.72 14.89 21.15
N VAL A 477 -13.43 15.22 22.23
CA VAL A 477 -13.99 16.57 22.48
C VAL A 477 -12.87 17.61 22.64
N ALA A 478 -11.85 17.31 23.45
CA ALA A 478 -10.71 18.19 23.69
C ALA A 478 -9.87 18.42 22.42
N LEU A 479 -9.60 17.36 21.64
CA LEU A 479 -8.92 17.44 20.35
C LEU A 479 -9.70 18.30 19.35
N ALA A 480 -11.03 18.20 19.32
CA ALA A 480 -11.87 19.03 18.47
C ALA A 480 -11.81 20.51 18.87
N ASN A 481 -11.94 20.84 20.16
CA ASN A 481 -11.81 22.23 20.65
C ASN A 481 -10.39 22.78 20.37
N THR A 482 -9.34 21.97 20.57
CA THR A 482 -7.95 22.36 20.35
C THR A 482 -7.59 22.52 18.87
N ARG A 483 -8.27 21.83 17.95
CA ARG A 483 -8.23 22.15 16.50
C ARG A 483 -8.86 23.52 16.23
N LYS A 484 -10.01 23.85 16.83
CA LYS A 484 -10.63 25.19 16.69
C LYS A 484 -9.73 26.30 17.26
N ARG A 485 -9.09 26.09 18.42
CA ARG A 485 -8.03 26.97 18.98
C ARG A 485 -6.81 27.16 18.07
N ARG A 486 -6.51 26.19 17.19
CA ARG A 486 -5.38 26.25 16.23
C ARG A 486 -5.77 27.03 14.98
N ASP A 487 -6.97 26.80 14.47
CA ASP A 487 -7.38 27.20 13.12
C ASP A 487 -8.31 28.42 13.10
N GLY A 488 -8.92 28.79 14.23
CA GLY A 488 -9.90 29.88 14.36
C GLY A 488 -9.74 30.76 15.61
N PRO A 489 -10.66 31.71 15.84
CA PRO A 489 -10.52 32.76 16.85
C PRO A 489 -11.03 32.33 18.25
N GLY A 490 -10.32 31.39 18.89
CA GLY A 490 -10.56 30.99 20.28
C GLY A 490 -11.40 29.72 20.44
N ASP A 491 -11.95 29.55 21.64
CA ASP A 491 -12.63 28.34 22.10
C ASP A 491 -14.07 28.27 21.58
N VAL A 492 -14.50 27.05 21.22
CA VAL A 492 -15.91 26.75 20.86
C VAL A 492 -16.62 26.02 22.00
N LEU A 493 -15.86 25.24 22.78
CA LEU A 493 -16.32 24.63 24.03
C LEU A 493 -16.42 25.72 25.12
N PRO A 494 -17.60 25.99 25.73
CA PRO A 494 -17.73 26.99 26.78
C PRO A 494 -16.84 26.72 27.99
N GLU A 495 -16.46 27.79 28.69
CA GLU A 495 -15.51 27.70 29.80
C GLU A 495 -16.07 26.91 30.99
N ASP A 496 -17.38 27.04 31.27
CA ASP A 496 -18.09 26.23 32.28
C ASP A 496 -18.02 24.72 31.98
N ASP A 497 -18.27 24.32 30.72
CA ASP A 497 -18.16 22.92 30.26
C ASP A 497 -16.72 22.40 30.40
N GLN A 498 -15.72 23.24 30.10
CA GLN A 498 -14.30 22.87 30.27
C GLN A 498 -13.93 22.69 31.74
N VAL A 499 -14.49 23.51 32.64
CA VAL A 499 -14.27 23.43 34.08
C VAL A 499 -14.92 22.16 34.67
N GLU A 500 -16.14 21.79 34.28
CA GLU A 500 -16.76 20.52 34.72
C GLU A 500 -15.96 19.30 34.23
N LEU A 501 -15.59 19.29 32.94
CA LEU A 501 -14.83 18.20 32.33
C LEU A 501 -13.42 18.07 32.92
N ALA A 502 -12.75 19.18 33.26
CA ALA A 502 -11.46 19.13 33.92
C ALA A 502 -11.57 18.70 35.40
N ALA A 503 -12.58 19.16 36.14
CA ALA A 503 -12.77 18.79 37.54
C ALA A 503 -13.04 17.29 37.70
N SER A 504 -14.00 16.76 36.93
CA SER A 504 -14.33 15.33 36.93
C SER A 504 -13.16 14.45 36.44
N LEU A 505 -12.36 14.93 35.49
CA LEU A 505 -11.16 14.25 35.01
C LEU A 505 -10.03 14.23 36.06
N LEU A 506 -9.80 15.32 36.79
CA LEU A 506 -8.82 15.36 37.88
C LEU A 506 -9.23 14.47 39.04
N GLU A 507 -10.52 14.46 39.41
CA GLU A 507 -11.06 13.55 40.41
C GLU A 507 -10.84 12.08 39.99
N ALA A 508 -11.16 11.73 38.73
CA ALA A 508 -10.92 10.39 38.18
C ALA A 508 -9.43 10.00 38.20
N ILE A 509 -8.53 10.89 37.79
CA ILE A 509 -7.08 10.68 37.86
C ILE A 509 -6.65 10.44 39.32
N SER A 510 -7.18 11.21 40.27
CA SER A 510 -6.87 11.05 41.70
C SER A 510 -7.33 9.71 42.27
N GLN A 511 -8.43 9.14 41.76
CA GLN A 511 -9.03 7.88 42.22
C GLN A 511 -8.52 6.64 41.46
N GLU A 512 -7.97 6.77 40.25
CA GLU A 512 -7.51 5.62 39.45
C GLU A 512 -6.23 5.00 40.05
N GLU A 513 -6.31 3.75 40.50
CA GLU A 513 -5.21 2.98 41.09
C GLU A 513 -4.95 1.64 40.37
N ALA A 514 -5.79 1.25 39.40
CA ALA A 514 -5.80 -0.10 38.84
C ALA A 514 -5.56 -0.17 37.32
N SER A 515 -5.96 0.86 36.56
CA SER A 515 -5.95 0.83 35.09
C SER A 515 -5.01 1.89 34.49
N ALA A 516 -3.82 1.46 34.07
CA ALA A 516 -2.87 2.30 33.35
C ALA A 516 -3.42 2.83 32.01
N GLU A 517 -4.20 2.02 31.28
CA GLU A 517 -4.87 2.42 30.02
C GLU A 517 -5.91 3.52 30.25
N ALA A 518 -6.64 3.48 31.38
CA ALA A 518 -7.58 4.54 31.74
C ALA A 518 -6.82 5.83 32.07
N LEU A 519 -5.75 5.72 32.87
CA LEU A 519 -4.91 6.86 33.25
C LEU A 519 -4.22 7.52 32.05
N GLU A 520 -3.66 6.76 31.10
CA GLU A 520 -3.06 7.32 29.87
C GLU A 520 -4.10 8.10 29.06
N GLY A 521 -5.29 7.51 28.85
CA GLY A 521 -6.39 8.19 28.16
C GLY A 521 -6.83 9.48 28.87
N MET A 522 -6.92 9.44 30.21
CA MET A 522 -7.29 10.60 31.02
C MET A 522 -6.26 11.72 30.89
N LEU A 523 -4.97 11.40 31.01
CA LEU A 523 -3.88 12.37 30.87
C LEU A 523 -3.83 12.96 29.46
N LEU A 524 -3.97 12.14 28.42
CA LEU A 524 -4.00 12.62 27.04
C LEU A 524 -5.18 13.56 26.78
N ALA A 525 -6.35 13.29 27.38
CA ALA A 525 -7.50 14.20 27.35
C ALA A 525 -7.22 15.51 28.09
N LEU A 526 -6.65 15.46 29.30
CA LEU A 526 -6.28 16.63 30.12
C LEU A 526 -5.27 17.53 29.39
N GLY A 527 -4.23 16.93 28.80
CA GLY A 527 -3.22 17.65 28.03
C GLY A 527 -3.81 18.34 26.78
N ASN A 528 -4.75 17.71 26.08
CA ASN A 528 -5.45 18.36 24.97
C ASN A 528 -6.41 19.47 25.42
N LEU A 529 -7.02 19.35 26.61
CA LEU A 529 -7.91 20.37 27.17
C LEU A 529 -7.13 21.60 27.68
N ALA A 530 -5.94 21.41 28.25
CA ALA A 530 -5.05 22.49 28.69
C ALA A 530 -4.19 23.10 27.56
N TYR A 531 -3.93 22.38 26.47
CA TYR A 531 -3.12 22.91 25.38
C TYR A 531 -3.81 24.09 24.69
N ARG A 532 -3.14 25.25 24.74
CA ARG A 532 -3.61 26.55 24.22
C ARG A 532 -4.87 27.12 24.90
N MET A 533 -5.18 26.70 26.13
CA MET A 533 -6.20 27.37 26.95
C MET A 533 -5.78 28.81 27.32
N PRO A 534 -6.73 29.75 27.55
CA PRO A 534 -6.41 31.06 28.11
C PRO A 534 -5.76 30.94 29.49
N LEU A 535 -4.58 31.54 29.69
CA LEU A 535 -3.82 31.45 30.95
C LEU A 535 -4.49 32.16 32.14
N ASP A 536 -5.24 33.23 31.85
CA ASP A 536 -6.05 33.98 32.82
C ASP A 536 -7.48 33.39 33.00
N GLY A 537 -7.81 32.30 32.28
CA GLY A 537 -9.14 31.70 32.25
C GLY A 537 -9.46 30.82 33.47
N ASP A 538 -10.73 30.49 33.64
CA ASP A 538 -11.22 29.74 34.80
C ASP A 538 -10.86 28.26 34.76
N LEU A 539 -10.63 27.68 33.57
CA LEU A 539 -9.96 26.37 33.45
C LEU A 539 -8.53 26.42 34.04
N ALA A 540 -7.77 27.48 33.76
CA ALA A 540 -6.43 27.66 34.29
C ALA A 540 -6.44 27.99 35.80
N ASN A 541 -7.48 28.67 36.29
CA ASN A 541 -7.71 28.88 37.73
C ASN A 541 -8.05 27.55 38.43
N LEU A 542 -8.90 26.70 37.84
CA LEU A 542 -9.26 25.38 38.37
C LEU A 542 -8.04 24.47 38.51
N LEU A 543 -7.24 24.33 37.44
CA LEU A 543 -6.03 23.49 37.43
C LEU A 543 -5.04 23.90 38.53
N ARG A 544 -4.95 25.21 38.82
CA ARG A 544 -4.16 25.79 39.92
C ARG A 544 -4.82 25.71 41.31
N THR A 545 -6.11 25.42 41.39
CA THR A 545 -6.88 25.34 42.65
C THR A 545 -7.08 23.89 43.13
N MET A 546 -7.03 22.93 42.21
CA MET A 546 -7.13 21.49 42.48
C MET A 546 -5.76 20.79 42.56
N ASP A 547 -4.66 21.54 42.63
CA ASP A 547 -3.28 21.04 42.66
C ASP A 547 -3.03 19.93 41.60
N ALA A 548 -3.39 20.25 40.34
CA ALA A 548 -3.38 19.28 39.24
C ALA A 548 -1.99 18.69 38.96
N GLU A 549 -0.92 19.48 39.18
CA GLU A 549 0.47 19.04 39.08
C GLU A 549 0.78 17.92 40.09
N ASP A 550 0.62 18.19 41.39
CA ASP A 550 0.84 17.21 42.47
C ASP A 550 -0.07 15.98 42.32
N THR A 551 -1.30 16.16 41.82
CA THR A 551 -2.24 15.07 41.54
C THR A 551 -1.70 14.10 40.47
N VAL A 552 -1.15 14.63 39.37
CA VAL A 552 -0.55 13.82 38.29
C VAL A 552 0.80 13.22 38.72
N VAL A 553 1.66 14.02 39.36
CA VAL A 553 2.97 13.57 39.88
C VAL A 553 2.79 12.49 40.97
N GLY A 554 1.73 12.55 41.77
CA GLY A 554 1.37 11.53 42.76
C GLY A 554 1.12 10.14 42.16
N LYS A 555 0.62 10.07 40.92
CA LYS A 555 0.34 8.80 40.22
C LYS A 555 1.59 8.15 39.65
N GLN A 556 2.65 8.92 39.35
CA GLN A 556 3.96 8.39 38.92
C GLN A 556 4.55 7.36 39.90
N LYS A 557 4.22 7.47 41.20
CA LYS A 557 4.68 6.54 42.26
C LYS A 557 3.83 5.27 42.39
N HIS A 558 2.56 5.32 41.98
CA HIS A 558 1.61 4.21 42.15
C HIS A 558 1.69 3.20 40.99
N PHE A 559 2.03 3.67 39.79
CA PHE A 559 2.15 2.83 38.59
C PHE A 559 3.59 2.48 38.21
N ALA A 560 4.55 2.63 39.14
CA ALA A 560 5.98 2.46 38.89
C ALA A 560 6.43 1.00 38.63
N ASP A 561 5.74 0.01 39.22
CA ASP A 561 6.16 -1.40 39.22
C ASP A 561 5.35 -2.30 38.23
N MET A 562 4.50 -1.73 37.36
CA MET A 562 3.74 -2.53 36.39
C MET A 562 4.61 -2.99 35.22
N LYS A 563 4.73 -4.31 35.02
CA LYS A 563 5.52 -4.98 33.94
C LYS A 563 5.14 -4.62 32.48
N LEU A 564 4.10 -3.81 32.25
CA LEU A 564 3.55 -3.45 30.93
C LEU A 564 4.32 -2.33 30.19
N ILE A 565 5.62 -2.22 30.47
CA ILE A 565 6.47 -1.09 30.08
C ILE A 565 7.32 -1.46 28.85
N THR A 566 6.71 -1.36 27.67
CA THR A 566 7.42 -1.35 26.36
C THR A 566 7.30 0.01 25.66
N GLU A 567 6.34 0.85 26.06
CA GLU A 567 6.17 2.23 25.59
C GLU A 567 6.41 3.27 26.71
N GLU A 568 7.38 3.03 27.60
CA GLU A 568 7.73 3.93 28.72
C GLU A 568 7.86 5.41 28.30
N LEU A 569 8.36 5.63 27.08
CA LEU A 569 8.50 6.97 26.51
C LEU A 569 7.16 7.71 26.36
N ARG A 570 6.03 7.07 26.03
CA ARG A 570 4.78 7.80 25.74
C ARG A 570 4.10 8.30 27.01
N PHE A 571 3.73 7.39 27.90
CA PHE A 571 3.09 7.75 29.18
C PHE A 571 3.91 8.80 29.93
N ARG A 572 5.23 8.58 30.04
CA ARG A 572 6.12 9.54 30.69
C ARG A 572 6.22 10.86 29.92
N THR A 573 6.39 10.87 28.60
CA THR A 573 6.41 12.14 27.84
C THR A 573 5.08 12.88 27.96
N ILE A 574 3.94 12.19 28.09
CA ILE A 574 2.63 12.83 28.33
C ILE A 574 2.56 13.45 29.73
N VAL A 575 3.05 12.77 30.77
CA VAL A 575 3.16 13.32 32.13
C VAL A 575 4.12 14.52 32.16
N ASP A 576 5.32 14.38 31.60
CA ASP A 576 6.35 15.43 31.53
C ASP A 576 5.87 16.62 30.64
N ASP A 577 5.09 16.37 29.57
CA ASP A 577 4.42 17.39 28.72
C ASP A 577 3.30 18.15 29.49
N ILE A 578 2.67 17.55 30.51
CA ILE A 578 1.57 18.18 31.27
C ILE A 578 2.09 18.93 32.51
N CYS A 579 2.96 18.30 33.28
CA CYS A 579 3.52 18.87 34.51
C CYS A 579 4.52 19.98 34.20
N GLU A 580 5.70 19.66 33.65
CA GLU A 580 6.80 20.64 33.45
C GLU A 580 6.47 21.75 32.43
N ASN A 581 5.40 21.60 31.62
CA ASN A 581 5.22 22.38 30.40
C ASN A 581 3.84 23.06 30.23
N LEU A 582 2.72 22.49 30.72
CA LEU A 582 1.38 23.08 30.52
C LEU A 582 0.82 23.80 31.75
N THR A 583 1.28 23.45 32.96
CA THR A 583 0.79 24.03 34.21
C THR A 583 1.75 25.10 34.77
N ASP A 584 3.06 24.82 34.76
CA ASP A 584 4.11 25.65 35.39
C ASP A 584 4.31 27.05 34.73
N ILE A 585 4.00 27.21 33.44
CA ILE A 585 4.32 28.41 32.65
C ILE A 585 3.58 29.69 33.09
N SER A 586 2.53 29.57 33.91
CA SER A 586 1.83 30.72 34.50
C SER A 586 2.74 31.59 35.38
N LEU A 587 3.86 31.05 35.91
CA LEU A 587 4.68 31.69 36.93
C LEU A 587 5.89 32.50 36.43
N ALA A 588 6.03 32.73 35.12
CA ALA A 588 7.16 33.48 34.55
C ALA A 588 6.79 34.95 34.19
N PRO A 589 6.94 35.94 35.11
CA PRO A 589 6.69 37.36 34.81
C PRO A 589 7.64 37.97 33.75
N CYS A 590 8.63 37.20 33.30
CA CYS A 590 9.63 37.56 32.29
C CYS A 590 9.08 37.61 30.85
N LEU A 591 7.87 37.10 30.59
CA LEU A 591 7.33 36.92 29.24
C LEU A 591 6.37 38.04 28.77
N MET A 592 6.10 39.05 29.60
CA MET A 592 5.32 40.23 29.19
C MET A 592 6.20 41.23 28.42
N PRO A 593 5.86 41.62 27.17
CA PRO A 593 6.70 42.49 26.35
C PRO A 593 6.63 43.97 26.77
N THR A 594 7.48 44.38 27.71
CA THR A 594 7.72 45.80 28.02
C THR A 594 8.46 46.50 26.86
N PRO A 595 8.16 47.78 26.55
CA PRO A 595 8.68 48.44 25.37
C PRO A 595 10.18 48.73 25.41
N ILE A 596 10.77 48.80 24.21
CA ILE A 596 12.21 48.88 23.94
C ILE A 596 12.87 50.11 24.60
N SER A 597 14.01 49.90 25.26
CA SER A 597 15.05 50.92 25.43
C SER A 597 16.39 50.38 24.95
N ALA A 598 17.15 51.19 24.21
CA ALA A 598 18.32 50.72 23.47
C ALA A 598 19.63 51.02 24.21
N SER A 599 20.29 50.00 24.79
CA SER A 599 21.76 49.95 25.03
C SER A 599 22.20 48.68 25.79
N ALA A 600 22.48 47.57 25.08
CA ALA A 600 23.15 46.38 25.66
C ALA A 600 23.74 45.46 24.57
N SER A 601 24.62 45.96 23.70
CA SER A 601 25.25 45.16 22.63
C SER A 601 26.67 44.75 22.97
N GLU A 602 26.87 43.83 23.92
CA GLU A 602 28.11 43.03 24.04
C GLU A 602 27.98 41.84 25.01
N ALA A 603 28.84 40.82 24.81
CA ALA A 603 29.13 39.67 25.68
C ALA A 603 27.99 38.69 26.07
N MET A 604 27.86 37.58 25.33
CA MET A 604 27.57 36.25 25.93
C MET A 604 28.19 35.12 25.08
N MET A 605 29.28 34.50 25.58
CA MET A 605 29.87 33.28 25.01
C MET A 605 30.74 32.55 26.06
N GLN A 606 30.16 31.59 26.79
CA GLN A 606 30.88 30.42 27.33
C GLN A 606 29.92 29.41 27.98
N GLN A 607 30.27 28.13 27.89
CA GLN A 607 29.57 27.02 28.56
C GLN A 607 30.17 26.74 29.94
N ARG A 608 29.40 26.10 30.82
CA ARG A 608 29.93 25.15 31.81
C ARG A 608 28.92 24.04 32.10
N SER A 609 29.41 22.93 32.64
CA SER A 609 28.69 21.67 32.83
C SER A 609 28.91 21.12 34.23
N ILE A 610 27.90 20.45 34.78
CA ILE A 610 27.99 19.53 35.92
C ILE A 610 27.28 18.22 35.51
N ARG A 611 27.63 17.08 36.13
CA ARG A 611 27.23 15.71 35.75
C ARG A 611 27.26 14.79 37.00
N SER A 612 26.90 13.51 36.84
CA SER A 612 27.22 12.37 37.75
C SER A 612 26.32 12.24 39.01
N GLN A 613 25.97 11.06 39.57
CA GLN A 613 26.28 9.64 39.26
C GLN A 613 25.09 8.71 39.61
N ALA A 614 24.96 7.54 38.94
CA ALA A 614 24.69 6.22 39.56
C ALA A 614 24.50 5.11 38.50
N SER A 615 25.41 4.11 38.43
CA SER A 615 25.25 2.85 37.66
C SER A 615 26.29 1.81 38.10
N THR A 616 25.92 0.55 38.33
CA THR A 616 26.85 -0.58 38.64
C THR A 616 26.15 -1.93 38.38
N PRO A 617 26.87 -3.05 38.14
CA PRO A 617 26.99 -3.53 36.75
C PRO A 617 26.77 -5.05 36.56
N SER A 618 27.02 -5.55 35.35
CA SER A 618 27.35 -6.97 35.09
C SER A 618 28.84 -7.13 34.70
N LEU A 619 29.36 -8.35 34.75
CA LEU A 619 30.80 -8.66 34.74
C LEU A 619 31.19 -9.65 33.63
N ARG A 620 32.04 -9.20 32.70
CA ARG A 620 33.29 -9.87 32.27
C ARG A 620 34.08 -8.95 31.34
N SER A 621 35.36 -9.27 31.11
CA SER A 621 36.36 -8.31 30.61
C SER A 621 37.41 -8.96 29.71
N ARG A 622 37.87 -8.23 28.69
CA ARG A 622 39.31 -7.95 28.47
C ARG A 622 39.59 -6.87 27.42
N ASP A 623 40.15 -5.76 27.90
CA ASP A 623 41.15 -4.86 27.30
C ASP A 623 41.38 -4.86 25.77
N GLY A 624 41.07 -3.73 25.11
CA GLY A 624 41.35 -3.49 23.68
C GLY A 624 41.02 -2.08 23.19
N THR A 625 41.75 -1.05 23.66
CA THR A 625 41.54 0.40 23.41
C THR A 625 40.99 0.83 22.03
N VAL A 626 39.78 1.43 22.00
CA VAL A 626 39.18 2.14 20.85
C VAL A 626 38.60 3.52 21.30
N PRO A 627 38.59 4.60 20.47
CA PRO A 627 38.29 5.96 20.94
C PRO A 627 36.80 6.27 21.24
N PRO A 628 36.49 7.24 22.12
CA PRO A 628 35.15 7.48 22.64
C PRO A 628 34.28 8.41 21.77
N HIS A 629 33.73 7.90 20.65
CA HIS A 629 32.80 8.66 19.79
C HIS A 629 31.56 7.88 19.30
N ALA A 630 30.85 7.23 20.23
CA ALA A 630 29.45 6.85 20.04
C ALA A 630 28.58 7.53 21.11
N ARG A 631 27.54 8.27 20.69
CA ARG A 631 26.42 8.71 21.54
C ARG A 631 25.17 7.98 21.07
N MET A 632 24.37 7.46 21.99
CA MET A 632 23.07 6.90 21.63
C MET A 632 22.13 8.01 21.13
N ASP A 633 21.62 7.82 19.91
CA ASP A 633 20.62 8.65 19.22
C ASP A 633 19.58 7.64 18.65
N PRO A 634 18.27 7.73 18.93
CA PRO A 634 17.32 6.62 18.68
C PRO A 634 17.06 6.22 17.21
N GLY A 635 17.75 6.83 16.25
CA GLY A 635 17.67 6.50 14.82
C GLY A 635 19.07 6.49 14.21
N GLY A 636 19.68 5.32 14.11
CA GLY A 636 21.04 5.15 13.61
C GLY A 636 21.21 5.66 12.18
N ASN A 637 22.33 6.34 11.91
CA ASN A 637 22.81 6.47 10.54
C ASN A 637 23.20 5.08 10.01
N VAL A 638 23.09 4.87 8.69
CA VAL A 638 23.67 3.67 8.04
C VAL A 638 25.19 3.70 8.26
N ARG A 639 25.73 2.65 8.87
CA ARG A 639 27.18 2.51 9.10
C ARG A 639 27.87 2.18 7.78
N VAL A 640 28.94 2.89 7.46
CA VAL A 640 29.65 2.73 6.19
C VAL A 640 31.11 2.42 6.45
N VAL A 641 31.52 1.22 6.01
CA VAL A 641 32.88 0.75 6.08
C VAL A 641 33.42 0.49 4.68
N VAL A 642 34.71 0.74 4.47
CA VAL A 642 35.39 0.58 3.17
C VAL A 642 36.48 -0.45 3.31
N ARG A 643 36.65 -1.32 2.30
CA ARG A 643 37.69 -2.35 2.28
C ARG A 643 38.42 -2.35 0.95
N VAL A 644 39.74 -2.15 0.98
CA VAL A 644 40.62 -2.31 -0.19
C VAL A 644 41.29 -3.68 -0.16
N ARG A 645 41.27 -4.37 -1.30
CA ARG A 645 41.89 -5.69 -1.45
C ARG A 645 43.36 -5.64 -1.92
N ALA A 646 44.07 -6.74 -1.72
CA ALA A 646 45.34 -7.04 -2.37
C ALA A 646 45.24 -6.99 -3.91
N PHE A 647 46.36 -6.81 -4.60
CA PHE A 647 46.43 -6.92 -6.06
C PHE A 647 46.09 -8.34 -6.55
N LEU A 648 45.34 -8.43 -7.65
CA LEU A 648 45.16 -9.69 -8.36
C LEU A 648 46.42 -10.02 -9.19
N PRO A 649 46.70 -11.30 -9.51
CA PRO A 649 47.88 -11.69 -10.30
C PRO A 649 48.02 -10.93 -11.62
N ARG A 650 46.90 -10.60 -12.28
CA ARG A 650 46.85 -9.79 -13.51
C ARG A 650 47.30 -8.33 -13.33
N GLU A 651 47.13 -7.77 -12.14
CA GLU A 651 47.52 -6.40 -11.79
C GLU A 651 49.02 -6.35 -11.44
N ILE A 652 49.51 -7.36 -10.71
CA ILE A 652 50.95 -7.57 -10.46
C ILE A 652 51.71 -7.77 -11.79
N GLN A 653 51.19 -8.62 -12.69
CA GLN A 653 51.76 -8.83 -14.03
C GLN A 653 51.79 -7.55 -14.89
N ARG A 654 50.79 -6.67 -14.76
CA ARG A 654 50.76 -5.36 -15.43
C ARG A 654 51.70 -4.33 -14.79
N ARG A 655 52.20 -4.59 -13.57
CA ARG A 655 52.84 -3.59 -12.69
C ARG A 655 51.92 -2.39 -12.42
N ALA A 656 50.66 -2.68 -12.11
CA ALA A 656 49.70 -1.66 -11.71
C ALA A 656 50.14 -0.96 -10.41
N GLU A 657 49.90 0.34 -10.33
CA GLU A 657 50.19 1.15 -9.13
C GLU A 657 49.02 1.09 -8.14
N CYS A 658 49.31 1.21 -6.84
CA CYS A 658 48.27 1.28 -5.80
C CYS A 658 47.85 2.74 -5.63
N LEU A 659 46.61 3.03 -6.01
CA LEU A 659 46.01 4.37 -5.96
C LEU A 659 45.30 4.63 -4.63
N ILE A 660 45.36 3.71 -3.67
CA ILE A 660 44.66 3.83 -2.38
C ILE A 660 45.67 3.98 -1.25
N ARG A 661 45.36 4.89 -0.33
CA ARG A 661 45.97 4.98 0.99
C ARG A 661 44.87 5.02 2.04
N MET A 662 45.04 4.29 3.12
CA MET A 662 44.16 4.37 4.29
C MET A 662 44.97 4.83 5.50
N ASP A 663 44.35 5.58 6.39
CA ASP A 663 44.92 5.97 7.68
C ASP A 663 44.10 5.31 8.81
N PRO A 664 44.69 4.38 9.60
CA PRO A 664 43.99 3.69 10.66
C PRO A 664 43.62 4.59 11.86
N VAL A 665 44.23 5.78 11.99
CA VAL A 665 43.93 6.72 13.09
C VAL A 665 42.78 7.65 12.72
N SER A 666 42.80 8.26 11.52
CA SER A 666 41.70 9.13 11.07
C SER A 666 40.53 8.40 10.39
N GLN A 667 40.66 7.09 10.16
CA GLN A 667 39.71 6.26 9.40
C GLN A 667 39.39 6.83 8.00
N SER A 668 40.35 7.56 7.43
CA SER A 668 40.22 8.16 6.11
C SER A 668 40.79 7.26 5.02
N THR A 669 40.16 7.30 3.84
CA THR A 669 40.61 6.65 2.61
C THR A 669 40.90 7.72 1.56
N THR A 670 42.14 7.81 1.10
CA THR A 670 42.57 8.69 0.00
C THR A 670 42.72 7.89 -1.29
N LEU A 671 42.02 8.32 -2.34
CA LEU A 671 42.23 7.90 -3.72
C LEU A 671 43.19 8.89 -4.40
N MET A 672 44.40 8.43 -4.71
CA MET A 672 45.46 9.19 -5.36
C MET A 672 45.22 9.34 -6.88
N ALA A 673 45.68 10.44 -7.46
CA ALA A 673 45.64 10.68 -8.90
C ALA A 673 46.48 9.64 -9.68
N PRO A 674 46.00 9.10 -10.82
CA PRO A 674 46.68 8.02 -11.53
C PRO A 674 47.82 8.54 -12.42
N ASN A 675 49.03 8.03 -12.19
CA ASN A 675 50.23 8.36 -12.97
C ASN A 675 50.16 7.85 -14.42
N ASP A 676 51.10 8.31 -15.26
CA ASP A 676 51.12 8.01 -16.70
C ASP A 676 51.42 6.55 -17.06
N SER A 677 51.90 5.77 -16.09
CA SER A 677 52.39 4.39 -16.19
C SER A 677 51.34 3.36 -16.63
N ASP A 678 50.11 3.44 -16.12
CA ASP A 678 49.10 2.38 -16.34
C ASP A 678 48.14 2.71 -17.52
N PRO A 679 48.10 1.88 -18.59
CA PRO A 679 47.21 2.11 -19.72
C PRO A 679 45.72 1.95 -19.39
N ALA A 680 45.33 1.24 -18.33
CA ALA A 680 43.93 1.10 -17.94
C ALA A 680 43.32 2.45 -17.52
N ASN A 681 44.10 3.30 -16.84
CA ASN A 681 43.66 4.61 -16.35
C ASN A 681 43.74 5.74 -17.43
N ALA A 682 44.07 5.42 -18.69
CA ALA A 682 44.16 6.40 -19.78
C ALA A 682 42.86 7.18 -20.04
N ARG A 683 41.68 6.59 -19.78
CA ARG A 683 40.37 7.27 -19.91
C ARG A 683 40.00 8.17 -18.72
N ALA A 684 40.72 8.08 -17.60
CA ALA A 684 40.58 8.99 -16.47
C ALA A 684 41.40 10.27 -16.72
N ARG A 685 42.65 10.11 -17.18
CA ARG A 685 43.61 11.20 -17.48
C ARG A 685 43.04 12.31 -18.39
N SER A 686 42.15 11.99 -19.32
CA SER A 686 41.56 12.98 -20.25
C SER A 686 40.50 13.91 -19.62
N ARG A 687 40.10 13.70 -18.36
CA ARG A 687 39.13 14.57 -17.64
C ARG A 687 39.85 15.38 -16.57
N ARG A 688 39.75 16.72 -16.63
CA ARG A 688 40.32 17.65 -15.63
C ARG A 688 40.00 17.27 -14.17
N ALA A 689 38.88 16.61 -13.91
CA ALA A 689 38.46 16.16 -12.58
C ALA A 689 39.25 14.96 -12.00
N ALA A 690 40.31 14.48 -12.67
CA ALA A 690 41.20 13.41 -12.20
C ALA A 690 42.60 13.90 -11.75
N ALA A 691 42.84 15.21 -11.74
CA ALA A 691 44.16 15.80 -11.48
C ALA A 691 44.50 16.03 -9.99
N GLU A 692 43.61 15.62 -9.07
CA GLU A 692 43.73 15.86 -7.63
C GLU A 692 43.35 14.58 -6.85
N ASP A 693 44.10 14.35 -5.76
CA ASP A 693 43.84 13.31 -4.75
C ASP A 693 42.54 13.59 -4.00
N LYS A 694 41.83 12.53 -3.60
CA LYS A 694 40.49 12.63 -2.99
C LYS A 694 40.39 11.80 -1.73
N THR A 695 40.32 12.49 -0.59
CA THR A 695 40.14 11.88 0.73
C THR A 695 38.67 11.85 1.13
N PHE A 696 38.24 10.72 1.68
CA PHE A 696 36.92 10.47 2.25
C PHE A 696 37.08 9.90 3.66
N THR A 697 36.10 10.08 4.55
CA THR A 697 36.17 9.59 5.95
C THR A 697 34.99 8.71 6.31
N PHE A 698 35.27 7.45 6.62
CA PHE A 698 34.26 6.42 6.85
C PHE A 698 34.16 6.08 8.33
N ASP A 699 33.37 5.07 8.70
CA ASP A 699 33.29 4.61 10.09
C ASP A 699 34.42 3.61 10.38
N ASN A 700 34.76 2.77 9.40
CA ASN A 700 35.99 1.98 9.36
C ASN A 700 36.58 1.97 7.93
N SER A 701 37.91 2.05 7.80
CA SER A 701 38.67 1.93 6.54
C SER A 701 39.64 0.75 6.64
N PHE A 702 39.24 -0.42 6.15
CA PHE A 702 39.97 -1.69 6.25
C PHE A 702 41.00 -1.86 5.12
N TRP A 703 42.28 -1.84 5.50
CA TRP A 703 43.41 -2.08 4.60
C TRP A 703 43.71 -3.58 4.47
N SER A 704 43.09 -4.27 3.51
CA SER A 704 43.38 -5.68 3.22
C SER A 704 44.32 -5.84 2.01
N HIS A 705 45.27 -4.90 1.82
CA HIS A 705 46.12 -4.83 0.61
C HIS A 705 47.41 -5.66 0.71
N ASP A 706 48.31 -5.34 1.64
CA ASP A 706 49.54 -6.12 1.90
C ASP A 706 49.53 -6.66 3.33
N ARG A 707 49.89 -7.94 3.49
CA ARG A 707 49.99 -8.63 4.79
C ARG A 707 51.23 -8.24 5.59
N ALA A 708 52.17 -7.51 4.97
CA ALA A 708 53.35 -6.98 5.65
C ALA A 708 53.11 -5.64 6.37
N ASP A 709 51.98 -4.96 6.10
CA ASP A 709 51.66 -3.68 6.74
C ASP A 709 51.10 -3.86 8.15
N GLU A 710 51.56 -3.00 9.08
CA GLU A 710 51.17 -3.00 10.50
C GLU A 710 49.64 -2.84 10.74
N HIS A 711 48.94 -2.28 9.76
CA HIS A 711 47.49 -2.01 9.79
C HIS A 711 46.68 -2.92 8.86
N TYR A 712 47.20 -4.11 8.52
CA TYR A 712 46.50 -5.10 7.70
C TYR A 712 45.24 -5.64 8.39
N ALA A 713 44.08 -5.44 7.74
CA ALA A 713 42.81 -6.02 8.17
C ALA A 713 42.56 -7.39 7.50
N SER A 714 42.45 -8.44 8.30
CA SER A 714 42.14 -9.80 7.85
C SER A 714 40.64 -10.02 7.64
N GLN A 715 40.17 -11.29 7.67
CA GLN A 715 38.72 -11.60 7.73
C GLN A 715 38.17 -11.49 9.15
N ALA A 716 39.00 -11.72 10.18
CA ALA A 716 38.60 -11.62 11.58
C ALA A 716 38.35 -10.16 11.94
N ASP A 717 39.32 -9.26 11.70
CA ASP A 717 39.21 -7.84 12.04
C ASP A 717 38.01 -7.11 11.39
N VAL A 718 37.48 -7.65 10.28
CA VAL A 718 36.25 -7.16 9.61
C VAL A 718 34.98 -7.74 10.25
N TYR A 719 35.04 -8.96 10.81
CA TYR A 719 33.98 -9.55 11.60
C TYR A 719 33.92 -8.92 13.00
N ASP A 720 35.02 -8.91 13.74
CA ASP A 720 35.11 -8.42 15.12
C ASP A 720 34.72 -6.92 15.21
N SER A 721 34.98 -6.14 14.14
CA SER A 721 34.63 -4.71 14.06
C SER A 721 33.22 -4.40 13.52
N LEU A 722 32.46 -5.39 13.02
CA LEU A 722 31.16 -5.17 12.37
C LEU A 722 30.15 -6.31 12.54
N GLY A 723 30.56 -7.55 12.29
CA GLY A 723 29.73 -8.75 12.41
C GLY A 723 29.32 -9.04 13.85
N GLU A 724 30.26 -8.93 14.81
CA GLU A 724 30.01 -9.15 16.24
C GLU A 724 28.94 -8.17 16.76
N GLU A 725 29.16 -6.86 16.60
CA GLU A 725 28.21 -5.79 16.99
C GLU A 725 26.85 -5.94 16.29
N PHE A 726 26.80 -6.37 15.04
CA PHE A 726 25.53 -6.59 14.34
C PHE A 726 24.82 -7.85 14.83
N LEU A 727 25.55 -8.88 15.26
CA LEU A 727 24.96 -10.06 15.88
C LEU A 727 24.44 -9.76 17.29
N ASP A 728 25.13 -8.93 18.08
CA ASP A 728 24.62 -8.40 19.37
C ASP A 728 23.22 -7.80 19.19
N HIS A 729 23.10 -6.88 18.23
CA HIS A 729 21.83 -6.25 17.88
C HIS A 729 20.74 -7.26 17.46
N ASN A 730 21.09 -8.41 16.89
CA ASN A 730 20.12 -9.45 16.57
C ASN A 730 19.69 -10.26 17.80
N PHE A 731 20.55 -10.49 18.79
CA PHE A 731 20.16 -11.05 20.08
C PHE A 731 19.36 -10.05 20.95
N GLU A 732 19.56 -8.74 20.78
CA GLU A 732 18.68 -7.71 21.35
C GLU A 732 17.26 -7.70 20.72
N GLY A 733 17.08 -8.32 19.55
CA GLY A 733 15.80 -8.35 18.82
C GLY A 733 15.65 -7.29 17.73
N TYR A 734 16.71 -6.57 17.33
CA TYR A 734 16.68 -5.72 16.14
C TYR A 734 16.79 -6.54 14.84
N HIS A 735 16.15 -6.05 13.79
CA HIS A 735 16.46 -6.44 12.41
C HIS A 735 17.80 -5.81 11.97
N THR A 736 18.60 -6.54 11.19
CA THR A 736 19.89 -6.06 10.67
C THR A 736 20.06 -6.35 9.17
N CYS A 737 20.87 -5.52 8.50
CA CYS A 737 21.23 -5.73 7.10
C CYS A 737 22.68 -5.31 6.84
N ILE A 738 23.49 -6.21 6.30
CA ILE A 738 24.86 -5.93 5.87
C ILE A 738 24.98 -6.26 4.38
N PHE A 739 25.33 -5.26 3.57
CA PHE A 739 25.44 -5.42 2.12
C PHE A 739 26.81 -5.01 1.58
N ALA A 740 27.42 -5.88 0.78
CA ALA A 740 28.66 -5.58 0.06
C ALA A 740 28.38 -4.92 -1.30
N TYR A 741 29.07 -3.83 -1.61
CA TYR A 741 28.90 -3.03 -2.82
C TYR A 741 30.26 -2.69 -3.47
N GLY A 742 30.29 -2.53 -4.79
CA GLY A 742 31.48 -2.19 -5.59
C GLY A 742 31.60 -3.02 -6.88
N GLN A 743 32.66 -2.80 -7.65
CA GLN A 743 32.87 -3.45 -8.95
C GLN A 743 33.09 -4.97 -8.85
N THR A 744 32.92 -5.70 -9.95
CA THR A 744 33.28 -7.12 -10.06
C THR A 744 34.77 -7.33 -9.76
N GLY A 745 35.08 -8.36 -8.97
CA GLY A 745 36.45 -8.62 -8.53
C GLY A 745 37.04 -7.55 -7.58
N SER A 746 36.22 -6.75 -6.89
CA SER A 746 36.70 -5.85 -5.81
C SER A 746 36.80 -6.53 -4.43
N GLY A 747 36.20 -7.70 -4.25
CA GLY A 747 36.22 -8.46 -2.99
C GLY A 747 34.88 -8.56 -2.23
N LYS A 748 33.73 -8.27 -2.88
CA LYS A 748 32.38 -8.40 -2.28
C LYS A 748 32.12 -9.80 -1.72
N SER A 749 32.11 -10.81 -2.60
CA SER A 749 31.92 -12.22 -2.27
C SER A 749 33.04 -12.78 -1.38
N TYR A 750 34.28 -12.29 -1.50
CA TYR A 750 35.36 -12.59 -0.54
C TYR A 750 35.12 -11.99 0.87
N THR A 751 34.38 -10.89 0.99
CA THR A 751 34.04 -10.32 2.31
C THR A 751 32.79 -10.98 2.89
N MET A 752 31.78 -11.24 2.06
CA MET A 752 30.54 -11.89 2.51
C MET A 752 30.72 -13.39 2.77
N MET A 753 31.24 -14.16 1.80
CA MET A 753 31.42 -15.60 1.90
C MET A 753 32.84 -16.00 2.29
N GLY A 754 33.85 -15.36 1.69
CA GLY A 754 35.27 -15.69 1.88
C GLY A 754 35.74 -16.86 1.02
N THR A 755 36.74 -17.58 1.53
CA THR A 755 37.23 -18.86 0.98
C THR A 755 37.21 -19.91 2.10
N PRO A 756 37.29 -21.22 1.80
CA PRO A 756 37.30 -22.26 2.84
C PRO A 756 38.40 -22.06 3.91
N ASP A 757 39.58 -21.59 3.50
CA ASP A 757 40.69 -21.29 4.43
C ASP A 757 40.57 -19.92 5.13
N GLN A 758 39.71 -19.03 4.61
CA GLN A 758 39.54 -17.65 5.09
C GLN A 758 38.04 -17.26 5.09
N PRO A 759 37.23 -17.84 5.99
CA PRO A 759 35.79 -17.62 6.04
C PRO A 759 35.46 -16.13 6.22
N GLY A 760 34.48 -15.66 5.44
CA GLY A 760 33.98 -14.29 5.45
C GLY A 760 32.89 -14.06 6.50
N LEU A 761 32.14 -12.97 6.32
CA LEU A 761 31.17 -12.49 7.29
C LEU A 761 30.01 -13.48 7.54
N ILE A 762 29.47 -14.12 6.49
CA ILE A 762 28.36 -15.08 6.58
C ILE A 762 28.74 -16.30 7.42
N PRO A 763 29.77 -17.10 7.07
CA PRO A 763 30.12 -18.27 7.89
C PRO A 763 30.51 -17.91 9.33
N ARG A 764 31.19 -16.76 9.55
CA ARG A 764 31.51 -16.30 10.92
C ARG A 764 30.29 -15.89 11.73
N THR A 765 29.32 -15.22 11.11
CA THR A 765 28.03 -14.93 11.76
C THR A 765 27.30 -16.23 12.09
N CYS A 766 27.39 -17.26 11.24
CA CYS A 766 26.81 -18.58 11.51
C CYS A 766 27.54 -19.35 12.63
N GLU A 767 28.87 -19.22 12.74
CA GLU A 767 29.67 -19.77 13.84
C GLU A 767 29.25 -19.14 15.18
N ASP A 768 29.44 -17.82 15.32
CA ASP A 768 29.17 -17.07 16.56
C ASP A 768 27.68 -17.14 16.98
N LEU A 769 26.74 -17.13 16.03
CA LEU A 769 25.31 -17.34 16.30
C LEU A 769 25.05 -18.66 17.04
N PHE A 770 25.65 -19.76 16.59
CA PHE A 770 25.44 -21.07 17.22
C PHE A 770 26.30 -21.27 18.48
N GLU A 771 27.48 -20.66 18.58
CA GLU A 771 28.27 -20.64 19.82
C GLU A 771 27.54 -19.88 20.95
N ARG A 772 26.98 -18.70 20.64
CA ARG A 772 26.15 -17.92 21.59
C ARG A 772 24.87 -18.65 21.98
N ILE A 773 24.18 -19.29 21.04
CA ILE A 773 22.98 -20.10 21.36
C ILE A 773 23.35 -21.26 22.28
N ALA A 774 24.48 -21.94 22.05
CA ALA A 774 24.94 -23.02 22.92
C ALA A 774 25.26 -22.52 24.34
N ALA A 775 26.04 -21.43 24.45
CA ALA A 775 26.38 -20.83 25.75
C ALA A 775 25.15 -20.33 26.51
N ALA A 776 24.22 -19.64 25.83
CA ALA A 776 22.98 -19.16 26.43
C ALA A 776 22.03 -20.30 26.84
N GLN A 777 22.11 -21.47 26.20
CA GLN A 777 21.32 -22.63 26.60
C GLN A 777 21.78 -23.24 27.93
N ASP A 778 23.08 -23.17 28.23
CA ASP A 778 23.67 -23.58 29.52
C ASP A 778 23.48 -22.52 30.62
N GLU A 779 23.61 -21.22 30.30
CA GLU A 779 23.45 -20.14 31.29
C GLU A 779 21.98 -19.78 31.58
N THR A 780 21.07 -19.92 30.60
CA THR A 780 19.65 -19.50 30.70
C THR A 780 18.68 -20.55 30.12
N PRO A 781 18.40 -21.66 30.82
CA PRO A 781 17.56 -22.75 30.31
C PRO A 781 16.09 -22.38 30.06
N ASN A 782 15.63 -21.24 30.62
CA ASN A 782 14.29 -20.67 30.36
C ASN A 782 14.16 -20.03 28.97
N ILE A 783 15.27 -19.88 28.24
CA ILE A 783 15.32 -19.32 26.89
C ILE A 783 15.51 -20.46 25.89
N SER A 784 14.73 -20.43 24.82
CA SER A 784 14.86 -21.34 23.68
C SER A 784 14.99 -20.55 22.38
N TYR A 785 15.87 -21.02 21.49
CA TYR A 785 16.15 -20.35 20.22
C TYR A 785 15.65 -21.19 19.04
N ASN A 786 15.04 -20.54 18.06
CA ASN A 786 14.62 -21.12 16.79
C ASN A 786 15.29 -20.34 15.65
N VAL A 787 16.16 -21.03 14.90
CA VAL A 787 16.85 -20.44 13.74
C VAL A 787 16.26 -21.01 12.46
N ARG A 788 15.94 -20.13 11.51
CA ARG A 788 15.61 -20.50 10.13
C ARG A 788 16.51 -19.78 9.15
N VAL A 789 16.81 -20.42 8.03
CA VAL A 789 17.55 -19.84 6.91
C VAL A 789 16.70 -19.82 5.65
N SER A 790 16.79 -18.73 4.89
CA SER A 790 16.33 -18.67 3.50
C SER A 790 17.42 -18.03 2.64
N TYR A 791 17.54 -18.47 1.38
CA TYR A 791 18.57 -17.98 0.48
C TYR A 791 18.00 -17.84 -0.93
N PHE A 792 18.07 -16.64 -1.50
CA PHE A 792 17.57 -16.36 -2.84
C PHE A 792 18.51 -15.44 -3.63
N GLU A 793 18.40 -15.46 -4.96
CA GLU A 793 19.03 -14.47 -5.81
C GLU A 793 18.02 -13.62 -6.60
N VAL A 794 18.37 -12.36 -6.83
CA VAL A 794 17.74 -11.47 -7.79
C VAL A 794 18.61 -11.42 -9.04
N TYR A 795 18.11 -12.01 -10.13
CA TYR A 795 18.79 -12.07 -11.42
C TYR A 795 17.85 -11.58 -12.53
N ASN A 796 18.32 -10.67 -13.38
CA ASN A 796 17.55 -10.14 -14.52
C ASN A 796 16.13 -9.62 -14.12
N GLU A 797 16.01 -8.95 -12.97
CA GLU A 797 14.74 -8.50 -12.37
C GLU A 797 13.71 -9.63 -12.17
N HIS A 798 14.17 -10.83 -11.80
CA HIS A 798 13.36 -11.95 -11.32
C HIS A 798 13.99 -12.53 -10.04
N VAL A 799 13.17 -13.13 -9.15
CA VAL A 799 13.62 -13.77 -7.91
C VAL A 799 13.66 -15.28 -8.09
N ARG A 800 14.73 -15.94 -7.65
CA ARG A 800 14.84 -17.41 -7.58
C ARG A 800 15.29 -17.86 -6.20
N ASP A 801 14.62 -18.89 -5.69
CA ASP A 801 15.07 -19.64 -4.53
C ASP A 801 16.38 -20.38 -4.85
N LEU A 802 17.35 -20.35 -3.94
CA LEU A 802 18.62 -21.07 -4.07
C LEU A 802 18.63 -22.38 -3.26
N LEU A 803 17.70 -22.56 -2.31
CA LEU A 803 17.60 -23.79 -1.51
C LEU A 803 16.81 -24.90 -2.24
N VAL A 804 16.02 -24.54 -3.25
CA VAL A 804 15.34 -25.49 -4.14
C VAL A 804 16.32 -26.05 -5.19
N PRO A 805 16.43 -27.38 -5.36
CA PRO A 805 17.35 -27.98 -6.33
C PRO A 805 16.90 -27.72 -7.78
N VAL A 806 17.85 -27.33 -8.65
CA VAL A 806 17.58 -27.05 -10.06
C VAL A 806 17.33 -28.36 -10.83
N VAL A 807 16.10 -28.56 -11.31
CA VAL A 807 15.71 -29.73 -12.10
C VAL A 807 16.18 -29.57 -13.56
N PRO A 808 16.98 -30.51 -14.12
CA PRO A 808 17.37 -30.47 -15.52
C PRO A 808 16.17 -30.48 -16.47
N ASN A 809 16.29 -29.76 -17.60
CA ASN A 809 15.28 -29.63 -18.66
C ASN A 809 13.94 -28.98 -18.26
N GLN A 810 13.81 -28.41 -17.06
CA GLN A 810 12.66 -27.57 -16.68
C GLN A 810 12.98 -26.07 -16.80
N PRO A 811 12.00 -25.21 -17.15
CA PRO A 811 12.20 -23.76 -17.14
C PRO A 811 12.39 -23.26 -15.69
N PRO A 812 13.24 -22.25 -15.45
CA PRO A 812 13.48 -21.71 -14.11
C PRO A 812 12.19 -21.12 -13.52
N TYR A 813 11.81 -21.59 -12.33
CA TYR A 813 10.68 -21.06 -11.57
C TYR A 813 11.07 -19.72 -10.93
N TYR A 814 10.19 -18.72 -11.02
CA TYR A 814 10.42 -17.38 -10.50
C TYR A 814 9.38 -17.01 -9.43
N LEU A 815 9.87 -16.63 -8.24
CA LEU A 815 9.02 -16.27 -7.11
C LEU A 815 8.39 -14.88 -7.28
N LYS A 816 7.19 -14.70 -6.72
CA LYS A 816 6.42 -13.45 -6.80
C LYS A 816 6.53 -12.66 -5.49
N ILE A 817 6.76 -11.36 -5.60
CA ILE A 817 6.87 -10.48 -4.43
C ILE A 817 5.47 -9.99 -4.01
N ARG A 818 5.27 -9.84 -2.71
CA ARG A 818 4.07 -9.29 -2.06
C ARG A 818 4.49 -8.30 -0.98
N GLU A 819 3.55 -7.52 -0.46
CA GLU A 819 3.80 -6.53 0.59
C GLU A 819 2.81 -6.78 1.72
N SER A 820 3.33 -7.14 2.89
CA SER A 820 2.57 -7.29 4.15
C SER A 820 2.30 -5.91 4.74
N PRO A 821 1.11 -5.66 5.33
CA PRO A 821 0.83 -4.41 6.04
C PRO A 821 1.76 -4.16 7.24
N ILE A 822 2.29 -5.23 7.84
CA ILE A 822 3.12 -5.18 9.05
C ILE A 822 4.61 -5.27 8.69
N GLU A 823 5.00 -6.34 7.99
CA GLU A 823 6.42 -6.62 7.68
C GLU A 823 6.92 -6.02 6.36
N GLY A 824 6.05 -5.37 5.59
CA GLY A 824 6.41 -4.81 4.29
C GLY A 824 6.74 -5.88 3.22
N PRO A 825 7.64 -5.59 2.26
CA PRO A 825 7.82 -6.41 1.07
C PRO A 825 8.58 -7.72 1.31
N TYR A 826 7.94 -8.84 0.96
CA TYR A 826 8.45 -10.20 1.12
C TYR A 826 8.29 -11.02 -0.18
N VAL A 827 9.09 -12.10 -0.28
CA VAL A 827 9.01 -13.05 -1.41
C VAL A 827 7.99 -14.13 -1.06
N LYS A 828 6.90 -14.24 -1.81
CA LYS A 828 5.90 -15.30 -1.62
C LYS A 828 6.48 -16.64 -2.10
N ASP A 829 6.17 -17.70 -1.37
CA ASP A 829 6.54 -19.09 -1.68
C ASP A 829 8.07 -19.34 -1.68
N LEU A 830 8.82 -18.55 -0.90
CA LEU A 830 10.24 -18.75 -0.61
C LEU A 830 10.44 -19.85 0.44
N THR A 831 11.46 -20.69 0.27
CA THR A 831 11.79 -21.76 1.22
C THR A 831 12.49 -21.22 2.46
N GLU A 832 11.86 -21.37 3.63
CA GLU A 832 12.51 -21.26 4.93
C GLU A 832 12.84 -22.64 5.48
N VAL A 833 14.11 -22.91 5.78
CA VAL A 833 14.56 -24.17 6.39
C VAL A 833 14.93 -23.93 7.85
N PRO A 834 14.31 -24.64 8.82
CA PRO A 834 14.76 -24.59 10.21
C PRO A 834 16.10 -25.33 10.35
N VAL A 835 17.04 -24.72 11.07
CA VAL A 835 18.41 -25.25 11.27
C VAL A 835 18.73 -25.30 12.76
N ARG A 836 19.38 -26.37 13.20
CA ARG A 836 19.66 -26.69 14.61
C ARG A 836 21.14 -26.64 14.98
N GLY A 837 22.03 -26.46 14.00
CA GLY A 837 23.45 -26.33 14.23
C GLY A 837 24.21 -25.83 13.01
N ILE A 838 25.47 -25.47 13.24
CA ILE A 838 26.40 -24.93 12.23
C ILE A 838 26.49 -25.78 10.95
N ASP A 839 26.60 -27.11 11.07
CA ASP A 839 26.73 -28.01 9.92
C ASP A 839 25.52 -27.97 8.97
N GLU A 840 24.32 -27.70 9.50
CA GLU A 840 23.11 -27.60 8.69
C GLU A 840 23.05 -26.28 7.94
N ILE A 841 23.29 -25.15 8.63
CA ILE A 841 23.27 -23.82 7.98
C ILE A 841 24.39 -23.66 6.94
N LEU A 842 25.60 -24.16 7.22
CA LEU A 842 26.71 -24.17 6.25
C LEU A 842 26.39 -25.08 5.05
N ARG A 843 25.75 -26.24 5.26
CA ARG A 843 25.30 -27.11 4.16
C ARG A 843 24.26 -26.42 3.27
N HIS A 844 23.28 -25.72 3.84
CA HIS A 844 22.28 -24.98 3.07
C HIS A 844 22.90 -23.78 2.32
N MET A 845 23.82 -23.05 2.96
CA MET A 845 24.62 -21.99 2.34
C MET A 845 25.40 -22.49 1.12
N HIS A 846 26.20 -23.56 1.26
CA HIS A 846 26.94 -24.17 0.15
C HIS A 846 26.03 -24.75 -0.94
N THR A 847 24.85 -25.29 -0.58
CA THR A 847 23.87 -25.77 -1.56
C THR A 847 23.35 -24.61 -2.42
N GLY A 848 23.02 -23.48 -1.79
CA GLY A 848 22.54 -22.30 -2.51
C GLY A 848 23.59 -21.63 -3.39
N ASP A 849 24.84 -21.57 -2.96
CA ASP A 849 25.95 -21.08 -3.79
C ASP A 849 26.16 -21.94 -5.05
N ASN A 850 26.03 -23.26 -4.93
CA ASN A 850 26.11 -24.18 -6.08
C ASN A 850 24.92 -24.02 -7.05
N ASN A 851 23.74 -23.58 -6.57
CA ASN A 851 22.55 -23.33 -7.37
C ASN A 851 22.52 -21.91 -8.02
N ARG A 852 23.48 -21.03 -7.70
CA ARG A 852 23.52 -19.62 -8.12
C ARG A 852 23.76 -19.43 -9.63
N THR A 853 23.45 -18.23 -10.15
CA THR A 853 23.71 -17.66 -11.50
C THR A 853 25.06 -17.89 -12.22
N VAL A 854 25.57 -19.11 -12.42
CA VAL A 854 26.82 -19.33 -13.17
C VAL A 854 26.65 -19.01 -14.67
N ALA A 855 27.40 -18.02 -15.18
CA ALA A 855 27.35 -17.61 -16.59
C ALA A 855 28.76 -17.54 -17.22
N SER A 856 28.90 -18.08 -18.44
CA SER A 856 30.19 -18.18 -19.14
C SER A 856 30.62 -16.86 -19.82
N THR A 857 31.52 -16.12 -19.16
CA THR A 857 32.20 -14.94 -19.73
C THR A 857 33.71 -15.03 -19.53
N LYS A 858 34.50 -14.19 -20.22
CA LYS A 858 35.97 -14.12 -20.05
C LYS A 858 36.41 -13.51 -18.71
N MET A 859 35.47 -13.02 -17.88
CA MET A 859 35.73 -12.66 -16.50
C MET A 859 35.07 -13.70 -15.60
N ASN A 860 35.87 -14.61 -15.04
CA ASN A 860 35.40 -15.68 -14.16
C ASN A 860 35.10 -15.12 -12.76
N ASP A 861 33.86 -14.70 -12.52
CA ASP A 861 33.35 -14.44 -11.16
C ASP A 861 31.83 -14.62 -11.12
N THR A 862 31.36 -15.66 -10.42
CA THR A 862 29.93 -16.02 -10.30
C THR A 862 29.11 -14.90 -9.63
N SER A 863 29.72 -14.12 -8.74
CA SER A 863 29.05 -13.02 -8.03
C SER A 863 28.79 -11.78 -8.89
N SER A 864 29.33 -11.71 -10.11
CA SER A 864 29.27 -10.50 -10.94
C SER A 864 27.87 -10.15 -11.48
N ARG A 865 26.95 -11.12 -11.59
CA ARG A 865 25.73 -10.99 -12.42
C ARG A 865 24.38 -11.18 -11.69
N SER A 866 24.38 -11.62 -10.44
CA SER A 866 23.16 -11.72 -9.61
C SER A 866 23.39 -11.20 -8.20
N HIS A 867 22.37 -10.57 -7.61
CA HIS A 867 22.41 -10.17 -6.20
C HIS A 867 21.94 -11.35 -5.36
N ALA A 868 22.77 -11.84 -4.43
CA ALA A 868 22.39 -12.92 -3.52
C ALA A 868 22.02 -12.34 -2.14
N VAL A 869 20.92 -12.82 -1.56
CA VAL A 869 20.38 -12.38 -0.28
C VAL A 869 20.23 -13.60 0.63
N PHE A 870 21.20 -13.79 1.52
CA PHE A 870 21.14 -14.79 2.58
C PHE A 870 20.42 -14.17 3.77
N THR A 871 19.36 -14.81 4.27
CA THR A 871 18.58 -14.31 5.40
C THR A 871 18.48 -15.36 6.49
N ILE A 872 18.96 -15.00 7.69
CA ILE A 872 18.74 -15.77 8.91
C ILE A 872 17.59 -15.12 9.67
N MET A 873 16.58 -15.91 10.05
CA MET A 873 15.55 -15.53 11.01
C MET A 873 15.92 -16.16 12.36
N LEU A 874 16.16 -15.32 13.37
CA LEU A 874 16.41 -15.73 14.74
C LEU A 874 15.16 -15.40 15.57
N LYS A 875 14.59 -16.41 16.22
CA LYS A 875 13.42 -16.29 17.08
C LYS A 875 13.78 -16.80 18.47
N GLN A 876 13.82 -15.91 19.45
CA GLN A 876 14.13 -16.19 20.85
C GLN A 876 12.82 -16.24 21.63
N ILE A 877 12.55 -17.33 22.33
CA ILE A 877 11.35 -17.52 23.14
C ILE A 877 11.82 -17.67 24.59
N HIS A 878 11.57 -16.65 25.40
CA HIS A 878 11.83 -16.66 26.84
C HIS A 878 10.54 -17.00 27.59
N HIS A 879 10.59 -18.02 28.44
CA HIS A 879 9.49 -18.40 29.32
C HIS A 879 9.79 -17.88 30.73
N ASP A 880 9.02 -16.91 31.19
CA ASP A 880 9.07 -16.54 32.61
C ASP A 880 8.42 -17.66 33.42
N LEU A 881 9.15 -18.25 34.38
CA LEU A 881 8.64 -19.33 35.24
C LEU A 881 7.92 -18.79 36.49
N GLU A 882 8.01 -17.49 36.76
CA GLU A 882 7.35 -16.84 37.89
C GLU A 882 6.01 -16.20 37.49
N THR A 883 5.88 -15.72 36.25
CA THR A 883 4.62 -15.14 35.72
C THR A 883 3.85 -16.00 34.71
N ASP A 884 4.40 -17.12 34.24
CA ASP A 884 3.84 -17.95 33.16
C ASP A 884 3.65 -17.19 31.83
N GLU A 885 4.45 -16.16 31.59
CA GLU A 885 4.41 -15.36 30.36
C GLU A 885 5.46 -15.85 29.36
N THR A 886 5.08 -16.00 28.07
CA THR A 886 6.04 -16.28 27.00
C THR A 886 6.32 -15.04 26.18
N THR A 887 7.51 -14.44 26.36
CA THR A 887 7.97 -13.32 25.55
C THR A 887 8.75 -13.85 24.34
N GLU A 888 8.30 -13.49 23.15
CA GLU A 888 8.96 -13.82 21.90
C GLU A 888 9.70 -12.58 21.37
N ARG A 889 10.98 -12.74 21.01
CA ARG A 889 11.73 -11.76 20.22
C ARG A 889 12.05 -12.33 18.85
N SER A 890 11.87 -11.53 17.82
CA SER A 890 12.19 -11.92 16.44
C SER A 890 13.19 -10.96 15.81
N SER A 891 14.26 -11.51 15.25
CA SER A 891 15.28 -10.75 14.53
C SER A 891 15.59 -11.39 13.19
N ARG A 892 16.05 -10.55 12.27
CA ARG A 892 16.19 -10.84 10.85
C ARG A 892 17.55 -10.33 10.40
N ILE A 893 18.46 -11.25 10.11
CA ILE A 893 19.84 -10.98 9.69
C ILE A 893 19.88 -11.09 8.17
N ARG A 894 19.98 -9.97 7.45
CA ARG A 894 20.12 -9.95 5.98
C ARG A 894 21.57 -9.73 5.58
N LEU A 895 22.19 -10.73 4.98
CA LEU A 895 23.57 -10.68 4.49
C LEU A 895 23.56 -10.73 2.96
N VAL A 896 23.96 -9.63 2.31
CA VAL A 896 23.72 -9.38 0.88
C VAL A 896 25.02 -9.22 0.09
N ASP A 897 25.21 -10.07 -0.92
CA ASP A 897 26.27 -9.96 -1.92
C ASP A 897 25.68 -9.42 -3.23
N LEU A 898 25.86 -8.11 -3.48
CA LEU A 898 25.34 -7.45 -4.67
C LEU A 898 26.16 -7.81 -5.94
N ALA A 899 25.56 -7.62 -7.12
CA ALA A 899 26.25 -7.74 -8.40
C ALA A 899 27.33 -6.63 -8.61
N GLY A 900 28.10 -6.72 -9.70
CA GLY A 900 29.10 -5.72 -10.06
C GLY A 900 28.51 -4.34 -10.37
N SER A 901 29.08 -3.27 -9.78
CA SER A 901 28.64 -1.88 -10.02
C SER A 901 29.11 -1.28 -11.35
N GLU A 902 29.95 -1.98 -12.11
CA GLU A 902 30.54 -1.49 -13.35
C GLU A 902 29.53 -1.31 -14.49
N ARG A 903 29.74 -0.25 -15.27
CA ARG A 903 28.78 0.18 -16.30
C ARG A 903 28.80 -0.77 -17.49
N ALA A 904 27.66 -1.30 -17.91
CA ALA A 904 27.55 -2.28 -19.01
C ALA A 904 28.34 -1.95 -20.30
N LYS A 905 28.59 -0.67 -20.63
CA LYS A 905 29.42 -0.23 -21.77
C LYS A 905 30.94 -0.50 -21.63
N SER A 906 31.45 -0.90 -20.47
CA SER A 906 32.83 -1.40 -20.32
C SER A 906 32.94 -2.89 -20.70
N THR A 907 31.82 -3.61 -20.76
CA THR A 907 31.76 -5.01 -21.20
C THR A 907 31.57 -5.06 -22.72
N GLU A 908 32.31 -5.94 -23.41
CA GLU A 908 32.20 -6.16 -24.85
C GLU A 908 30.97 -7.03 -25.22
N ALA A 909 29.87 -6.89 -24.49
CA ALA A 909 28.71 -7.75 -24.57
C ALA A 909 27.69 -7.27 -25.62
N THR A 910 27.32 -8.17 -26.55
CA THR A 910 26.33 -7.92 -27.60
C THR A 910 25.05 -8.75 -27.41
N GLY A 911 23.97 -8.36 -28.10
CA GLY A 911 22.71 -9.12 -28.14
C GLY A 911 22.04 -9.28 -26.77
N ALA A 912 21.62 -10.51 -26.45
CA ALA A 912 20.90 -10.82 -25.21
C ALA A 912 21.69 -10.44 -23.94
N ARG A 913 23.02 -10.61 -23.94
CA ARG A 913 23.90 -10.28 -22.80
C ARG A 913 23.91 -8.78 -22.48
N LEU A 914 23.65 -7.92 -23.47
CA LEU A 914 23.53 -6.47 -23.25
C LEU A 914 22.19 -6.10 -22.59
N ARG A 915 21.10 -6.79 -22.93
CA ARG A 915 19.79 -6.63 -22.26
C ARG A 915 19.86 -7.10 -20.80
N GLU A 916 20.47 -8.26 -20.59
CA GLU A 916 20.74 -8.83 -19.27
C GLU A 916 21.58 -7.87 -18.40
N GLY A 917 22.72 -7.38 -18.93
CA GLY A 917 23.57 -6.40 -18.26
C GLY A 917 22.86 -5.07 -17.96
N SER A 918 21.90 -4.66 -18.80
CA SER A 918 21.04 -3.50 -18.54
C SER A 918 20.06 -3.72 -17.38
N ASN A 919 19.53 -4.94 -17.21
CA ASN A 919 18.63 -5.27 -16.11
C ASN A 919 19.37 -5.47 -14.78
N ILE A 920 20.59 -6.01 -14.81
CA ILE A 920 21.48 -6.07 -13.63
C ILE A 920 21.86 -4.63 -13.19
N ASN A 921 22.20 -3.76 -14.16
CA ASN A 921 22.44 -2.35 -13.88
C ASN A 921 21.18 -1.58 -13.44
N LYS A 922 19.96 -2.03 -13.79
CA LYS A 922 18.71 -1.38 -13.37
C LYS A 922 18.57 -1.38 -11.84
N SER A 923 18.79 -2.52 -11.18
CA SER A 923 18.68 -2.61 -9.72
C SER A 923 19.72 -1.76 -9.00
N LEU A 924 20.99 -1.77 -9.44
CA LEU A 924 22.05 -0.93 -8.83
C LEU A 924 21.89 0.57 -9.12
N THR A 925 21.40 0.93 -10.31
CA THR A 925 21.09 2.33 -10.66
C THR A 925 19.92 2.85 -9.82
N THR A 926 18.90 2.02 -9.61
CA THR A 926 17.77 2.35 -8.73
C THR A 926 18.22 2.43 -7.27
N LEU A 927 19.07 1.52 -6.79
CA LEU A 927 19.67 1.58 -5.44
C LEU A 927 20.43 2.91 -5.24
N GLY A 928 21.16 3.37 -6.26
CA GLY A 928 21.83 4.67 -6.23
C GLY A 928 20.87 5.86 -6.19
N ARG A 929 19.71 5.78 -6.86
CA ARG A 929 18.65 6.80 -6.78
C ARG A 929 17.93 6.80 -5.43
N VAL A 930 17.73 5.63 -4.83
CA VAL A 930 17.18 5.47 -3.47
C VAL A 930 18.14 6.10 -2.44
N ILE A 931 19.41 5.70 -2.47
CA ILE A 931 20.46 6.24 -1.59
C ILE A 931 20.61 7.75 -1.74
N ALA A 932 20.57 8.28 -2.97
CA ALA A 932 20.65 9.72 -3.20
C ALA A 932 19.44 10.50 -2.68
N ALA A 933 18.22 9.95 -2.79
CA ALA A 933 17.00 10.59 -2.27
C ALA A 933 16.96 10.58 -0.72
N LEU A 934 17.47 9.52 -0.08
CA LEU A 934 17.54 9.39 1.37
C LEU A 934 18.64 10.26 2.00
N ALA A 935 19.77 10.43 1.32
CA ALA A 935 20.94 11.13 1.85
C ALA A 935 20.87 12.66 1.77
N ASP A 936 20.10 13.21 0.84
CA ASP A 936 20.05 14.66 0.55
C ASP A 936 18.58 15.12 0.32
N PRO A 937 17.65 14.92 1.28
CA PRO A 937 16.20 15.13 1.11
C PRO A 937 15.76 16.59 0.89
N LYS A 938 16.72 17.50 0.65
CA LYS A 938 16.52 18.92 0.33
C LYS A 938 17.01 19.32 -1.07
N LYS A 939 17.54 18.39 -1.89
CA LYS A 939 18.00 18.66 -3.26
C LYS A 939 17.09 18.02 -4.32
N PRO A 940 16.47 18.79 -5.23
CA PRO A 940 15.80 18.22 -6.40
C PRO A 940 16.83 17.58 -7.35
N PRO A 941 16.46 16.52 -8.08
CA PRO A 941 17.38 15.81 -8.97
C PRO A 941 17.81 16.66 -10.18
N PRO A 942 19.08 16.64 -10.60
CA PRO A 942 19.62 17.55 -11.62
C PRO A 942 19.24 17.11 -13.05
N ARG A 943 17.97 17.28 -13.44
CA ARG A 943 17.52 17.30 -14.86
C ARG A 943 16.11 17.83 -15.15
N SER A 944 15.26 18.08 -14.15
CA SER A 944 13.97 18.76 -14.37
C SER A 944 14.17 20.27 -14.46
N THR A 945 13.61 20.91 -15.50
CA THR A 945 13.55 22.38 -15.61
C THR A 945 12.67 22.98 -14.52
N ALA A 946 12.95 24.24 -14.15
CA ALA A 946 12.46 24.83 -12.91
C ALA A 946 10.97 25.18 -12.91
N SER A 947 10.17 24.49 -12.08
CA SER A 947 8.97 25.02 -11.40
C SER A 947 8.28 23.94 -10.53
N SER A 948 8.69 23.79 -9.27
CA SER A 948 7.87 23.17 -8.22
C SER A 948 8.47 23.41 -6.83
N SER A 949 7.61 23.71 -5.86
CA SER A 949 7.94 23.81 -4.44
C SER A 949 7.80 22.43 -3.77
N SER A 950 8.86 21.99 -3.09
CA SER A 950 8.83 21.04 -1.97
C SER A 950 7.81 19.90 -2.01
N SER A 951 7.75 19.13 -3.11
CA SER A 951 7.24 17.77 -3.01
C SER A 951 8.20 16.95 -2.13
N SER A 952 7.64 16.12 -1.24
CA SER A 952 8.44 15.11 -0.55
C SER A 952 9.10 14.23 -1.62
N THR A 953 10.43 14.08 -1.56
CA THR A 953 11.18 13.41 -2.63
C THR A 953 10.90 11.92 -2.56
N VAL A 954 9.91 11.47 -3.34
CA VAL A 954 9.42 10.08 -3.34
C VAL A 954 10.57 9.12 -3.66
N VAL A 955 10.99 8.37 -2.64
CA VAL A 955 12.14 7.46 -2.72
C VAL A 955 11.76 6.27 -3.62
N PRO A 956 12.48 6.02 -4.74
CA PRO A 956 12.02 5.11 -5.80
C PRO A 956 12.25 3.63 -5.49
N TYR A 957 11.82 3.16 -4.32
CA TYR A 957 11.99 1.76 -3.89
C TYR A 957 11.37 0.75 -4.87
N ARG A 958 10.17 1.04 -5.40
CA ARG A 958 9.44 0.13 -6.31
C ARG A 958 9.99 0.10 -7.76
N ASP A 959 10.95 0.95 -8.11
CA ASP A 959 11.50 1.00 -9.48
C ASP A 959 12.36 -0.25 -9.81
N SER A 960 12.83 -1.01 -8.82
CA SER A 960 13.51 -2.31 -9.01
C SER A 960 13.15 -3.31 -7.90
N ILE A 961 13.30 -4.60 -8.20
CA ILE A 961 13.00 -5.66 -7.21
C ILE A 961 13.92 -5.60 -5.99
N LEU A 962 15.22 -5.40 -6.22
CA LEU A 962 16.21 -5.31 -5.14
C LEU A 962 15.88 -4.18 -4.17
N THR A 963 15.57 -2.99 -4.68
CA THR A 963 15.23 -1.82 -3.85
C THR A 963 13.86 -1.92 -3.20
N TRP A 964 12.95 -2.75 -3.72
CA TRP A 964 11.68 -2.99 -3.06
C TRP A 964 11.87 -3.95 -1.89
N LEU A 965 12.56 -5.09 -2.08
CA LEU A 965 12.86 -6.04 -0.99
C LEU A 965 13.74 -5.44 0.12
N LEU A 966 14.69 -4.57 -0.24
CA LEU A 966 15.54 -3.83 0.69
C LEU A 966 14.95 -2.48 1.14
N LYS A 967 13.68 -2.17 0.83
CA LYS A 967 12.97 -0.94 1.28
C LYS A 967 13.14 -0.70 2.78
N ASP A 968 12.85 -1.73 3.56
CA ASP A 968 12.92 -1.69 5.02
C ASP A 968 14.36 -1.60 5.51
N SER A 969 15.26 -2.38 4.91
CA SER A 969 16.70 -2.36 5.20
C SER A 969 17.40 -1.03 4.90
N LEU A 970 16.87 -0.19 4.01
CA LEU A 970 17.51 1.06 3.58
C LEU A 970 16.96 2.32 4.27
N GLY A 971 15.81 2.24 4.94
CA GLY A 971 15.20 3.41 5.60
C GLY A 971 14.00 3.12 6.51
N GLY A 972 13.72 1.84 6.78
CA GLY A 972 12.70 1.37 7.72
C GLY A 972 13.34 0.76 8.97
N ASN A 973 12.79 -0.37 9.41
CA ASN A 973 13.15 -1.06 10.64
C ASN A 973 14.37 -1.99 10.44
N SER A 974 15.56 -1.42 10.37
CA SER A 974 16.80 -2.20 10.30
C SER A 974 18.03 -1.40 10.75
N LYS A 975 18.93 -2.00 11.55
CA LYS A 975 20.29 -1.48 11.73
C LYS A 975 21.13 -1.95 10.54
N THR A 976 21.67 -1.02 9.76
CA THR A 976 22.20 -1.34 8.42
C THR A 976 23.64 -0.88 8.24
N ALA A 977 24.45 -1.77 7.67
CA ALA A 977 25.83 -1.50 7.27
C ALA A 977 26.03 -1.69 5.76
N MET A 978 26.82 -0.79 5.17
CA MET A 978 27.35 -0.90 3.81
C MET A 978 28.85 -1.21 3.87
N ILE A 979 29.26 -2.30 3.21
CA ILE A 979 30.67 -2.63 2.98
C ILE A 979 31.06 -2.24 1.55
N ALA A 980 31.77 -1.13 1.37
CA ALA A 980 32.24 -0.67 0.08
C ALA A 980 33.58 -1.35 -0.27
N CYS A 981 33.54 -2.38 -1.12
CA CYS A 981 34.71 -3.12 -1.58
C CYS A 981 35.34 -2.44 -2.80
N ILE A 982 36.60 -2.01 -2.68
CA ILE A 982 37.31 -1.21 -3.70
C ILE A 982 38.59 -1.89 -4.23
N ALA A 983 38.94 -1.60 -5.48
CA ALA A 983 40.12 -2.15 -6.14
C ALA A 983 41.30 -1.15 -6.10
N PRO A 984 42.53 -1.60 -5.77
CA PRO A 984 43.68 -0.70 -5.59
C PRO A 984 44.13 0.03 -6.87
N SER A 985 43.81 -0.49 -8.07
CA SER A 985 44.33 0.01 -9.35
C SER A 985 43.33 0.74 -10.27
N ASP A 986 42.02 0.70 -9.95
CA ASP A 986 40.96 1.20 -10.83
C ASP A 986 40.40 2.53 -10.30
N TYR A 987 40.73 3.64 -10.98
CA TYR A 987 40.38 4.97 -10.49
C TYR A 987 38.89 5.34 -10.68
N GLU A 988 38.27 4.98 -11.81
CA GLU A 988 36.91 5.47 -12.11
C GLU A 988 35.84 4.71 -11.32
N GLU A 989 35.93 3.38 -11.25
CA GLU A 989 34.93 2.58 -10.52
C GLU A 989 35.14 2.67 -8.99
N THR A 990 36.39 2.81 -8.52
CA THR A 990 36.65 3.08 -7.09
C THR A 990 36.18 4.49 -6.68
N LEU A 991 36.41 5.53 -7.47
CA LEU A 991 35.87 6.87 -7.19
C LEU A 991 34.33 6.87 -7.18
N SER A 992 33.70 6.11 -8.08
CA SER A 992 32.24 5.90 -8.07
C SER A 992 31.78 5.20 -6.79
N THR A 993 32.50 4.17 -6.34
CA THR A 993 32.20 3.40 -5.11
C THR A 993 32.36 4.24 -3.84
N LEU A 994 33.46 5.00 -3.71
CA LEU A 994 33.73 5.87 -2.55
C LEU A 994 32.70 7.00 -2.40
N ARG A 995 32.25 7.59 -3.51
CA ARG A 995 31.18 8.60 -3.51
C ARG A 995 29.82 8.03 -3.11
N TYR A 996 29.53 6.79 -3.51
CA TYR A 996 28.32 6.08 -3.13
C TYR A 996 28.29 5.80 -1.62
N ALA A 997 29.45 5.41 -1.06
CA ALA A 997 29.66 5.21 0.37
C ALA A 997 29.51 6.51 1.19
N ASP A 998 30.13 7.62 0.78
CA ASP A 998 29.96 8.94 1.42
C ASP A 998 28.49 9.41 1.43
N GLN A 999 27.74 9.09 0.36
CA GLN A 999 26.32 9.39 0.30
C GLN A 999 25.50 8.48 1.23
N ALA A 1000 25.78 7.17 1.27
CA ALA A 1000 25.09 6.22 2.14
C ALA A 1000 25.20 6.57 3.64
N LYS A 1001 26.35 7.10 4.09
CA LYS A 1001 26.61 7.48 5.50
C LYS A 1001 25.67 8.57 6.06
N ARG A 1002 24.90 9.23 5.19
CA ARG A 1002 23.91 10.27 5.56
C ARG A 1002 22.48 9.74 5.69
N ILE A 1003 22.24 8.49 5.30
CA ILE A 1003 20.94 7.82 5.43
C ILE A 1003 20.70 7.50 6.91
N ARG A 1004 19.46 7.68 7.37
CA ARG A 1004 19.01 7.32 8.73
C ARG A 1004 17.96 6.22 8.67
N THR A 1005 18.12 5.20 9.50
CA THR A 1005 17.15 4.11 9.67
C THR A 1005 16.32 4.31 10.93
N ARG A 1006 15.24 3.54 11.06
CA ARG A 1006 14.30 3.56 12.19
C ARG A 1006 14.22 2.18 12.83
N ALA A 1007 15.36 1.65 13.25
CA ALA A 1007 15.44 0.32 13.86
C ALA A 1007 14.74 0.26 15.22
N VAL A 1008 13.90 -0.76 15.42
CA VAL A 1008 13.12 -1.03 16.63
C VAL A 1008 13.35 -2.50 17.06
N VAL A 1009 13.26 -2.76 18.36
CA VAL A 1009 13.28 -4.13 18.91
C VAL A 1009 11.92 -4.78 18.62
N ASN A 1010 11.93 -5.97 18.03
CA ASN A 1010 10.71 -6.67 17.65
C ASN A 1010 10.44 -7.75 18.70
N GLN A 1011 9.56 -7.41 19.65
CA GLN A 1011 9.17 -8.29 20.76
C GLN A 1011 7.65 -8.38 20.84
N ASP A 1012 7.14 -9.60 20.77
CA ASP A 1012 5.74 -9.94 20.97
C ASP A 1012 5.60 -10.61 22.35
N SER A 1013 4.90 -9.95 23.28
CA SER A 1013 4.50 -10.56 24.56
C SER A 1013 3.18 -11.31 24.37
N ILE A 1014 3.18 -12.63 24.51
CA ILE A 1014 1.98 -13.46 24.37
C ILE A 1014 1.84 -14.33 25.61
N SER A 1015 0.76 -14.14 26.39
CA SER A 1015 0.46 -15.00 27.54
C SER A 1015 0.24 -16.44 27.08
N THR A 1016 0.53 -17.43 27.94
CA THR A 1016 0.25 -18.85 27.65
C THR A 1016 -1.21 -19.08 27.27
N ALA A 1017 -2.14 -18.42 27.98
CA ALA A 1017 -3.57 -18.47 27.72
C ALA A 1017 -3.95 -17.90 26.34
N GLU A 1018 -3.43 -16.74 25.94
CA GLU A 1018 -3.68 -16.19 24.60
C GLU A 1018 -2.99 -16.99 23.51
N ARG A 1019 -1.79 -17.51 23.77
CA ARG A 1019 -1.05 -18.36 22.83
C ARG A 1019 -1.80 -19.65 22.55
N ASP A 1020 -2.31 -20.34 23.57
CA ASP A 1020 -3.10 -21.55 23.38
C ASP A 1020 -4.49 -21.25 22.81
N ALA A 1021 -5.12 -20.13 23.18
CA ALA A 1021 -6.37 -19.69 22.56
C ALA A 1021 -6.19 -19.33 21.07
N GLN A 1022 -5.07 -18.71 20.71
CA GLN A 1022 -4.75 -18.31 19.33
C GLN A 1022 -4.25 -19.50 18.51
N ILE A 1023 -3.51 -20.45 19.09
CA ILE A 1023 -3.17 -21.74 18.46
C ILE A 1023 -4.44 -22.59 18.27
N ALA A 1024 -5.37 -22.60 19.24
CA ALA A 1024 -6.65 -23.27 19.08
C ALA A 1024 -7.50 -22.60 17.99
N ALA A 1025 -7.60 -21.27 17.98
CA ALA A 1025 -8.30 -20.50 16.96
C ALA A 1025 -7.68 -20.69 15.56
N MET A 1026 -6.35 -20.62 15.43
CA MET A 1026 -5.64 -20.93 14.18
C MET A 1026 -5.78 -22.40 13.79
N ALA A 1027 -5.85 -23.35 14.73
CA ALA A 1027 -6.08 -24.76 14.43
C ALA A 1027 -7.52 -25.03 13.97
N ASP A 1028 -8.51 -24.33 14.54
CA ASP A 1028 -9.90 -24.38 14.09
C ASP A 1028 -10.12 -23.62 12.78
N GLU A 1029 -9.42 -22.52 12.55
CA GLU A 1029 -9.38 -21.81 11.28
C GLU A 1029 -8.65 -22.63 10.21
N ILE A 1030 -7.55 -23.31 10.54
CA ILE A 1030 -6.89 -24.28 9.65
C ILE A 1030 -7.81 -25.48 9.40
N ARG A 1031 -8.58 -25.98 10.38
CA ARG A 1031 -9.60 -27.02 10.15
C ARG A 1031 -10.73 -26.52 9.26
N ALA A 1032 -11.22 -25.30 9.46
CA ALA A 1032 -12.25 -24.68 8.64
C ALA A 1032 -11.73 -24.40 7.21
N LEU A 1033 -10.51 -23.91 7.04
CA LEU A 1033 -9.85 -23.71 5.76
C LEU A 1033 -9.50 -25.04 5.09
N GLN A 1034 -9.15 -26.10 5.82
CA GLN A 1034 -8.99 -27.45 5.26
C GLN A 1034 -10.32 -28.07 4.83
N LEU A 1035 -11.42 -27.75 5.51
CA LEU A 1035 -12.78 -28.09 5.06
C LEU A 1035 -13.18 -27.27 3.82
N VAL A 1036 -12.94 -25.96 3.80
CA VAL A 1036 -13.23 -25.07 2.66
C VAL A 1036 -12.33 -25.38 1.46
N VAL A 1037 -11.06 -25.75 1.65
CA VAL A 1037 -10.16 -26.23 0.59
C VAL A 1037 -10.50 -27.68 0.20
N GLY A 1038 -11.01 -28.50 1.11
CA GLY A 1038 -11.52 -29.84 0.83
C GLY A 1038 -12.78 -29.79 -0.04
N ASP A 1039 -13.73 -28.92 0.29
CA ASP A 1039 -14.94 -28.68 -0.50
C ASP A 1039 -14.68 -27.85 -1.76
N SER A 1040 -13.66 -26.98 -1.77
CA SER A 1040 -13.17 -26.35 -3.01
C SER A 1040 -12.51 -27.36 -3.94
N ARG A 1041 -11.71 -28.31 -3.41
CA ARG A 1041 -11.15 -29.43 -4.20
C ARG A 1041 -12.20 -30.42 -4.66
N ARG A 1042 -13.26 -30.64 -3.87
CA ARG A 1042 -14.45 -31.37 -4.33
C ARG A 1042 -15.14 -30.62 -5.46
N ARG A 1043 -15.42 -29.32 -5.30
CA ARG A 1043 -16.00 -28.49 -6.37
C ARG A 1043 -15.13 -28.42 -7.62
N GLU A 1044 -13.80 -28.33 -7.51
CA GLU A 1044 -12.87 -28.46 -8.64
C GLU A 1044 -12.98 -29.84 -9.30
N LYS A 1045 -13.00 -30.92 -8.52
CA LYS A 1045 -13.11 -32.29 -9.05
C LYS A 1045 -14.47 -32.56 -9.69
N ASP A 1046 -15.55 -32.10 -9.07
CA ASP A 1046 -16.93 -32.26 -9.55
C ASP A 1046 -17.18 -31.38 -10.78
N ALA A 1047 -16.61 -30.16 -10.82
CA ALA A 1047 -16.61 -29.30 -12.00
C ALA A 1047 -15.78 -29.89 -13.14
N ARG A 1048 -14.61 -30.47 -12.84
CA ARG A 1048 -13.77 -31.16 -13.84
C ARG A 1048 -14.41 -32.45 -14.36
N GLU A 1049 -15.08 -33.23 -13.51
CA GLU A 1049 -15.91 -34.35 -13.95
C GLU A 1049 -17.13 -33.89 -14.76
N ALA A 1050 -17.68 -32.71 -14.48
CA ALA A 1050 -18.74 -32.12 -15.30
C ALA A 1050 -18.21 -31.58 -16.64
N GLU A 1051 -17.00 -31.03 -16.67
CA GLU A 1051 -16.29 -30.54 -17.87
C GLU A 1051 -15.88 -31.71 -18.77
N GLU A 1052 -15.29 -32.78 -18.22
CA GLU A 1052 -14.97 -34.02 -18.95
C GLU A 1052 -16.26 -34.69 -19.52
N ARG A 1053 -17.37 -34.70 -18.76
CA ARG A 1053 -18.69 -35.15 -19.27
C ARG A 1053 -19.26 -34.22 -20.35
N LEU A 1054 -19.05 -32.90 -20.23
CA LEU A 1054 -19.50 -31.92 -21.22
C LEU A 1054 -18.73 -32.10 -22.54
N ASP A 1055 -17.42 -32.31 -22.48
CA ASP A 1055 -16.57 -32.59 -23.64
C ASP A 1055 -16.92 -33.94 -24.29
N GLU A 1056 -17.20 -34.98 -23.49
CA GLU A 1056 -17.72 -36.26 -23.99
C GLU A 1056 -19.06 -36.08 -24.72
N TYR A 1057 -19.98 -35.30 -24.16
CA TYR A 1057 -21.25 -34.95 -24.81
C TYR A 1057 -21.03 -34.14 -26.10
N GLN A 1058 -20.14 -33.14 -26.11
CA GLN A 1058 -19.83 -32.35 -27.30
C GLN A 1058 -19.13 -33.18 -28.39
N ALA A 1059 -18.28 -34.13 -28.03
CA ALA A 1059 -17.67 -35.08 -28.96
C ALA A 1059 -18.74 -36.01 -29.56
N ARG A 1060 -19.67 -36.50 -28.74
CA ARG A 1060 -20.79 -37.37 -29.16
C ARG A 1060 -21.78 -36.65 -30.07
N VAL A 1061 -22.08 -35.38 -29.80
CA VAL A 1061 -22.90 -34.52 -30.68
C VAL A 1061 -22.18 -34.27 -32.01
N ARG A 1062 -20.89 -33.92 -32.01
CA ARG A 1062 -20.10 -33.76 -33.26
C ARG A 1062 -20.03 -35.04 -34.09
N GLY A 1063 -19.96 -36.22 -33.44
CA GLY A 1063 -20.05 -37.51 -34.10
C GLY A 1063 -21.42 -37.76 -34.76
N LEU A 1064 -22.51 -37.44 -34.05
CA LEU A 1064 -23.87 -37.52 -34.59
C LEU A 1064 -24.11 -36.56 -35.76
N GLN A 1065 -23.56 -35.34 -35.72
CA GLN A 1065 -23.65 -34.38 -36.82
C GLN A 1065 -22.97 -34.92 -38.09
N ARG A 1066 -21.74 -35.45 -37.99
CA ARG A 1066 -21.04 -36.08 -39.14
C ARG A 1066 -21.83 -37.25 -39.72
N LEU A 1067 -22.39 -38.12 -38.87
CA LEU A 1067 -23.24 -39.23 -39.31
C LEU A 1067 -24.53 -38.77 -39.99
N MET A 1068 -25.06 -37.59 -39.65
CA MET A 1068 -26.19 -36.97 -40.37
C MET A 1068 -25.75 -36.37 -41.71
N GLU A 1069 -24.60 -35.71 -41.78
CA GLU A 1069 -24.02 -35.17 -43.02
C GLU A 1069 -23.68 -36.28 -44.03
N GLU A 1070 -22.96 -37.31 -43.60
CA GLU A 1070 -22.65 -38.51 -44.38
C GLU A 1070 -23.94 -39.19 -44.90
N ARG A 1071 -24.96 -39.31 -44.04
CA ARG A 1071 -26.26 -39.88 -44.43
C ARG A 1071 -27.04 -38.97 -45.39
N SER A 1072 -26.88 -37.66 -45.30
CA SER A 1072 -27.47 -36.70 -46.25
C SER A 1072 -26.80 -36.81 -47.62
N LEU A 1073 -25.46 -36.85 -47.67
CA LEU A 1073 -24.70 -37.05 -48.91
C LEU A 1073 -25.00 -38.40 -49.57
N MET A 1074 -25.11 -39.46 -48.77
CA MET A 1074 -25.58 -40.78 -49.23
C MET A 1074 -27.02 -40.73 -49.79
N ALA A 1075 -27.92 -39.98 -49.15
CA ALA A 1075 -29.29 -39.81 -49.63
C ALA A 1075 -29.34 -39.01 -50.94
N GLU A 1076 -28.60 -37.91 -51.06
CA GLU A 1076 -28.49 -37.14 -52.31
C GLU A 1076 -27.90 -37.95 -53.46
N SER A 1077 -26.80 -38.69 -53.20
CA SER A 1077 -26.19 -39.59 -54.18
C SER A 1077 -27.18 -40.65 -54.65
N LYS A 1078 -27.94 -41.25 -53.73
CA LYS A 1078 -28.97 -42.24 -54.05
C LYS A 1078 -30.19 -41.64 -54.76
N ILE A 1079 -30.57 -40.39 -54.47
CA ILE A 1079 -31.60 -39.66 -55.21
C ILE A 1079 -31.16 -39.41 -56.65
N ARG A 1080 -29.91 -38.97 -56.90
CA ARG A 1080 -29.39 -38.80 -58.26
C ARG A 1080 -29.35 -40.13 -59.02
N SER A 1081 -28.89 -41.20 -58.37
CA SER A 1081 -28.90 -42.56 -58.95
C SER A 1081 -30.31 -43.01 -59.32
N LEU A 1082 -31.29 -42.87 -58.43
CA LEU A 1082 -32.70 -43.21 -58.68
C LEU A 1082 -33.38 -42.29 -59.72
N GLN A 1083 -32.90 -41.06 -59.90
CA GLN A 1083 -33.32 -40.17 -60.98
C GLN A 1083 -32.78 -40.66 -62.32
N THR A 1084 -31.48 -40.94 -62.43
CA THR A 1084 -30.88 -41.51 -63.66
C THR A 1084 -31.50 -42.87 -64.02
N GLU A 1085 -31.82 -43.69 -63.01
CA GLU A 1085 -32.50 -44.98 -63.21
C GLU A 1085 -33.96 -44.77 -63.63
N ASN A 1086 -34.67 -43.76 -63.12
CA ASN A 1086 -36.00 -43.39 -63.62
C ASN A 1086 -35.97 -42.88 -65.06
N GLU A 1087 -34.95 -42.12 -65.46
CA GLU A 1087 -34.80 -41.63 -66.83
C GLU A 1087 -34.42 -42.76 -67.80
N ALA A 1088 -33.52 -43.65 -67.39
CA ALA A 1088 -33.23 -44.89 -68.11
C ALA A 1088 -34.48 -45.78 -68.23
N LEU A 1089 -35.25 -45.98 -67.15
CA LEU A 1089 -36.50 -46.74 -67.17
C LEU A 1089 -37.59 -46.05 -67.99
N ARG A 1090 -37.67 -44.72 -68.05
CA ARG A 1090 -38.56 -43.99 -68.95
C ARG A 1090 -38.17 -44.16 -70.41
N LEU A 1091 -36.87 -44.12 -70.73
CA LEU A 1091 -36.35 -44.40 -72.06
C LEU A 1091 -36.63 -45.85 -72.45
N HIS A 1092 -36.38 -46.79 -71.54
CA HIS A 1092 -36.61 -48.22 -71.75
C HIS A 1092 -38.11 -48.56 -71.81
N LEU A 1093 -38.99 -47.83 -71.11
CA LEU A 1093 -40.44 -47.95 -71.25
C LEU A 1093 -40.92 -47.38 -72.58
N LYS A 1094 -40.33 -46.28 -73.07
CA LYS A 1094 -40.61 -45.72 -74.40
C LYS A 1094 -40.21 -46.72 -75.49
N LEU A 1095 -38.99 -47.25 -75.42
CA LEU A 1095 -38.49 -48.31 -76.31
C LEU A 1095 -39.31 -49.60 -76.18
N ALA A 1096 -39.75 -49.96 -74.97
CA ALA A 1096 -40.63 -51.11 -74.76
C ALA A 1096 -42.02 -50.90 -75.37
N VAL A 1097 -42.59 -49.69 -75.32
CA VAL A 1097 -43.85 -49.33 -76.00
C VAL A 1097 -43.67 -49.33 -77.53
N GLU A 1098 -42.51 -48.93 -78.04
CA GLU A 1098 -42.16 -49.07 -79.46
C GLU A 1098 -41.95 -50.55 -79.87
N SER A 1099 -41.43 -51.41 -78.98
CA SER A 1099 -41.33 -52.86 -79.21
C SER A 1099 -42.66 -53.60 -79.05
N LEU A 1100 -43.55 -53.14 -78.16
CA LEU A 1100 -44.92 -53.66 -77.99
C LEU A 1100 -45.85 -53.24 -79.12
N ARG A 1101 -45.45 -52.27 -79.95
CA ARG A 1101 -46.03 -52.06 -81.28
C ARG A 1101 -45.64 -53.14 -82.30
N ASN A 1102 -44.64 -53.99 -82.02
CA ASN A 1102 -44.15 -55.01 -82.96
C ASN A 1102 -43.46 -56.26 -82.29
N PRO A 1103 -44.12 -56.97 -81.35
CA PRO A 1103 -43.48 -58.05 -80.57
C PRO A 1103 -43.46 -59.42 -81.28
N ILE A 1104 -42.41 -60.22 -81.06
CA ILE A 1104 -42.25 -61.60 -81.54
C ILE A 1104 -41.86 -62.53 -80.35
N PRO A 1105 -42.34 -63.80 -80.26
CA PRO A 1105 -42.23 -64.63 -79.04
C PRO A 1105 -40.89 -65.37 -78.83
N ALA A 1106 -40.68 -65.91 -77.61
CA ALA A 1106 -39.41 -66.44 -77.09
C ALA A 1106 -39.34 -67.99 -76.93
N VAL A 1107 -38.15 -68.51 -76.58
CA VAL A 1107 -37.82 -69.94 -76.32
C VAL A 1107 -36.93 -70.06 -75.05
N VAL A 1108 -36.81 -71.26 -74.46
CA VAL A 1108 -36.60 -71.48 -73.01
C VAL A 1108 -35.52 -72.52 -72.64
N VAL A 1109 -34.55 -72.10 -71.79
CA VAL A 1109 -33.91 -72.76 -70.61
C VAL A 1109 -33.51 -74.26 -70.62
N LYS A 1110 -32.27 -74.58 -70.15
CA LYS A 1110 -32.01 -75.56 -69.06
C LYS A 1110 -30.57 -75.63 -68.49
N GLU A 1111 -30.46 -76.15 -67.26
CA GLU A 1111 -29.25 -76.29 -66.41
C GLU A 1111 -28.82 -77.76 -66.20
N VAL A 1112 -27.57 -78.01 -65.75
CA VAL A 1112 -27.08 -79.23 -65.04
C VAL A 1112 -25.88 -78.86 -64.12
N ASP A 1113 -25.75 -79.54 -62.96
CA ASP A 1113 -24.73 -79.35 -61.90
C ASP A 1113 -23.49 -80.29 -62.00
N VAL A 1114 -22.74 -80.45 -60.87
CA VAL A 1114 -21.78 -81.54 -60.48
C VAL A 1114 -20.26 -81.33 -60.83
N VAL A 1115 -19.23 -81.63 -60.01
CA VAL A 1115 -18.98 -81.72 -58.52
C VAL A 1115 -17.45 -81.98 -58.22
N ASP A 1116 -16.95 -81.79 -56.97
CA ASP A 1116 -15.71 -82.38 -56.33
C ASP A 1116 -14.29 -82.09 -56.94
N ASP A 1117 -13.09 -82.27 -56.32
CA ASP A 1117 -12.58 -82.25 -54.91
C ASP A 1117 -11.02 -82.01 -54.85
N ASP A 1118 -10.45 -81.99 -53.63
CA ASP A 1118 -9.10 -82.46 -53.16
C ASP A 1118 -7.70 -81.80 -53.45
N ASP A 1119 -6.85 -81.90 -52.41
CA ASP A 1119 -5.39 -82.13 -52.23
C ASP A 1119 -4.19 -81.19 -52.60
N ASP A 1120 -3.58 -80.66 -51.51
CA ASP A 1120 -2.17 -80.83 -51.01
C ASP A 1120 -0.92 -80.03 -51.54
N ASP A 1121 0.17 -80.05 -50.74
CA ASP A 1121 1.30 -79.08 -50.64
C ASP A 1121 2.65 -79.53 -51.28
N GLU A 1122 3.42 -78.60 -51.86
CA GLU A 1122 4.89 -78.47 -51.64
C GLU A 1122 5.54 -77.24 -52.35
N LYS A 1123 6.76 -76.85 -51.93
CA LYS A 1123 7.38 -75.52 -52.20
C LYS A 1123 8.55 -75.55 -53.22
N LYS A 1124 8.69 -74.53 -54.10
CA LYS A 1124 9.84 -73.55 -54.14
C LYS A 1124 10.04 -72.69 -55.42
N LYS A 1125 10.02 -71.36 -55.22
CA LYS A 1125 10.93 -70.29 -55.73
C LYS A 1125 11.31 -70.13 -57.23
N LYS A 1126 10.81 -69.00 -57.77
CA LYS A 1126 11.49 -67.88 -58.50
C LYS A 1126 11.79 -67.95 -60.02
N LYS A 1127 11.69 -66.73 -60.62
CA LYS A 1127 12.03 -66.26 -62.00
C LYS A 1127 11.00 -66.63 -63.09
N ASP A 1128 10.63 -65.77 -64.05
CA ASP A 1128 10.93 -64.35 -64.35
C ASP A 1128 9.77 -63.67 -65.17
N MET A 1129 9.95 -62.39 -65.51
CA MET A 1129 9.24 -61.50 -66.48
C MET A 1129 8.85 -62.15 -67.85
N ILE A 1130 7.94 -61.65 -68.73
CA ILE A 1130 7.17 -60.39 -68.93
C ILE A 1130 5.96 -60.65 -69.91
N ILE A 1131 5.01 -59.70 -70.07
CA ILE A 1131 4.18 -59.31 -71.27
C ILE A 1131 2.96 -58.51 -70.73
N GLU A 1132 2.74 -57.21 -71.03
CA GLU A 1132 2.27 -56.55 -72.30
C GLU A 1132 0.82 -56.97 -72.67
N ASP A 1133 -0.13 -56.12 -73.08
CA ASP A 1133 -0.18 -54.84 -73.82
C ASP A 1133 -1.15 -53.81 -73.15
N CYS A 1134 -1.46 -52.57 -73.62
CA CYS A 1134 -0.74 -51.43 -74.25
C CYS A 1134 -1.72 -50.20 -74.23
N VAL A 1135 -1.41 -49.08 -74.91
CA VAL A 1135 -2.08 -47.75 -74.82
C VAL A 1135 -2.76 -47.35 -76.15
N ASP A 1136 -3.61 -46.29 -76.14
CA ASP A 1136 -3.84 -45.20 -77.13
C ASP A 1136 -5.11 -44.41 -76.65
N ASP A 1137 -5.21 -43.07 -76.54
CA ASP A 1137 -4.95 -41.88 -77.42
C ASP A 1137 -6.09 -41.68 -78.48
N ASP A 1138 -6.48 -40.50 -79.01
CA ASP A 1138 -6.15 -39.04 -78.92
C ASP A 1138 -7.45 -38.24 -79.36
N ASP A 1139 -7.71 -36.92 -79.38
CA ASP A 1139 -7.16 -35.58 -79.01
C ASP A 1139 -8.37 -34.58 -78.89
N ASN A 1140 -8.23 -33.37 -78.32
CA ASN A 1140 -8.66 -32.05 -78.89
C ASN A 1140 -8.42 -30.87 -77.91
N GLY A 1141 -7.77 -29.79 -78.37
CA GLY A 1141 -7.49 -28.56 -77.58
C GLY A 1141 -7.79 -27.23 -78.31
N TYR A 1142 -7.32 -26.09 -77.76
CA TYR A 1142 -7.12 -24.77 -78.43
C TYR A 1142 -6.21 -23.84 -77.56
N GLU A 1143 -5.77 -22.70 -78.12
CA GLU A 1143 -4.54 -21.92 -77.77
C GLU A 1143 -4.77 -20.76 -76.72
N GLU A 1144 -3.86 -19.86 -76.28
CA GLU A 1144 -2.64 -19.26 -76.89
C GLU A 1144 -1.73 -18.47 -75.86
N TYR A 1145 -0.40 -18.40 -76.12
CA TYR A 1145 0.69 -17.46 -75.67
C TYR A 1145 1.42 -17.41 -74.29
N ASP A 1146 2.64 -16.82 -74.38
CA ASP A 1146 3.86 -16.74 -73.50
C ASP A 1146 3.86 -15.47 -72.57
N ASP A 1147 4.87 -15.03 -71.78
CA ASP A 1147 6.36 -15.06 -71.91
C ASP A 1147 7.10 -14.78 -70.55
N GLY A 1148 8.31 -15.33 -70.34
CA GLY A 1148 9.45 -14.55 -69.78
C GLY A 1148 10.02 -14.72 -68.33
N TYR A 1149 11.20 -15.37 -68.24
CA TYR A 1149 12.37 -15.05 -67.37
C TYR A 1149 12.50 -15.41 -65.85
N ALA A 1150 13.08 -16.61 -65.59
CA ALA A 1150 14.41 -16.87 -64.98
C ALA A 1150 14.80 -16.56 -63.48
N SER A 1151 15.13 -17.66 -62.77
CA SER A 1151 16.26 -17.88 -61.81
C SER A 1151 16.37 -17.08 -60.49
N GLY A 1152 16.74 -17.67 -59.32
CA GLY A 1152 17.02 -19.08 -59.00
C GLY A 1152 17.88 -19.26 -57.72
N GLY A 1153 17.82 -20.45 -57.10
CA GLY A 1153 18.78 -20.89 -56.07
C GLY A 1153 18.22 -21.19 -54.66
N GLY A 1154 18.08 -22.47 -54.32
CA GLY A 1154 17.79 -22.95 -52.96
C GLY A 1154 17.80 -24.48 -52.88
N GLY A 1155 18.49 -25.05 -51.89
CA GLY A 1155 18.55 -26.50 -51.68
C GLY A 1155 19.04 -26.83 -50.27
N GLY A 1156 18.36 -27.75 -49.59
CA GLY A 1156 18.70 -28.15 -48.22
C GLY A 1156 17.60 -28.89 -47.44
N TYR A 1157 16.32 -28.74 -47.80
CA TYR A 1157 15.20 -29.16 -46.94
C TYR A 1157 14.69 -30.60 -47.13
N GLU A 1158 15.07 -31.32 -48.19
CA GLU A 1158 14.45 -32.62 -48.51
C GLU A 1158 14.93 -33.79 -47.62
N ARG A 1159 16.12 -33.70 -47.00
CA ARG A 1159 16.65 -34.78 -46.15
C ARG A 1159 16.03 -34.87 -44.77
N GLU A 1160 15.53 -33.77 -44.21
CA GLU A 1160 14.97 -33.77 -42.84
C GLU A 1160 13.56 -34.37 -42.77
N ALA A 1161 12.89 -34.57 -43.91
CA ALA A 1161 11.57 -35.18 -43.99
C ALA A 1161 11.62 -36.71 -43.84
N ASP A 1162 12.53 -37.37 -44.56
CA ASP A 1162 12.66 -38.84 -44.56
C ASP A 1162 13.08 -39.38 -43.18
N ASP A 1163 14.06 -38.74 -42.54
CA ASP A 1163 14.55 -39.11 -41.19
C ASP A 1163 13.44 -39.03 -40.11
N MET A 1164 12.47 -38.11 -40.26
CA MET A 1164 11.30 -38.05 -39.38
C MET A 1164 10.27 -39.15 -39.68
N HIS A 1165 10.10 -39.52 -40.95
CA HIS A 1165 9.18 -40.59 -41.36
C HIS A 1165 9.62 -41.96 -40.85
N GLU A 1166 10.91 -42.32 -40.93
CA GLU A 1166 11.41 -43.58 -40.34
C GLU A 1166 11.22 -43.64 -38.82
N ASN A 1167 11.55 -42.56 -38.10
CA ASN A 1167 11.37 -42.48 -36.64
C ASN A 1167 9.91 -42.69 -36.21
N MET A 1168 8.96 -42.04 -36.90
CA MET A 1168 7.53 -42.22 -36.63
C MET A 1168 7.07 -43.66 -36.90
N HIS A 1169 7.60 -44.30 -37.95
CA HIS A 1169 7.27 -45.69 -38.29
C HIS A 1169 7.84 -46.71 -37.29
N GLY A 1170 8.97 -46.40 -36.66
CA GLY A 1170 9.53 -47.15 -35.54
C GLY A 1170 8.66 -47.06 -34.28
N LEU A 1171 8.26 -45.85 -33.88
CA LEU A 1171 7.45 -45.61 -32.67
C LEU A 1171 6.10 -46.37 -32.70
N LEU A 1172 5.46 -46.43 -33.86
CA LEU A 1172 4.22 -47.18 -34.08
C LEU A 1172 4.40 -48.70 -33.96
N LYS A 1173 5.60 -49.23 -34.22
CA LYS A 1173 5.92 -50.66 -34.11
C LYS A 1173 6.05 -51.08 -32.64
N ASP A 1174 6.72 -50.25 -31.83
CA ASP A 1174 6.89 -50.49 -30.40
C ASP A 1174 5.58 -50.33 -29.61
N LEU A 1175 4.72 -49.38 -29.98
CA LEU A 1175 3.37 -49.25 -29.43
C LEU A 1175 2.52 -50.52 -29.64
N ASN A 1176 2.63 -51.17 -30.80
CA ASN A 1176 1.93 -52.43 -31.06
C ASN A 1176 2.53 -53.61 -30.27
N LEU A 1177 3.85 -53.63 -30.08
CA LEU A 1177 4.54 -54.60 -29.21
C LEU A 1177 4.13 -54.46 -27.73
N PHE A 1178 4.00 -53.22 -27.24
CA PHE A 1178 3.52 -52.91 -25.90
C PHE A 1178 2.06 -53.31 -25.69
N ARG A 1179 1.19 -52.98 -26.67
CA ARG A 1179 -0.23 -53.37 -26.66
C ARG A 1179 -0.42 -54.89 -26.63
N ARG A 1180 0.46 -55.65 -27.31
CA ARG A 1180 0.45 -57.12 -27.29
C ARG A 1180 0.84 -57.68 -25.92
N LYS A 1181 1.93 -57.19 -25.31
CA LYS A 1181 2.34 -57.59 -23.94
C LYS A 1181 1.25 -57.35 -22.89
N ILE A 1182 0.53 -56.22 -22.96
CA ILE A 1182 -0.60 -55.94 -22.06
C ILE A 1182 -1.77 -56.92 -22.28
N GLY A 1183 -1.97 -57.40 -23.52
CA GLY A 1183 -2.91 -58.49 -23.80
C GLY A 1183 -2.49 -59.81 -23.15
N ASP A 1184 -1.21 -60.17 -23.28
CA ASP A 1184 -0.64 -61.43 -22.77
C ASP A 1184 -0.60 -61.49 -21.23
N ASP A 1185 -0.35 -60.37 -20.53
CA ASP A 1185 -0.50 -60.32 -19.07
C ASP A 1185 -1.99 -60.29 -18.64
N LYS A 1186 -2.88 -59.64 -19.40
CA LYS A 1186 -4.31 -59.59 -19.07
C LYS A 1186 -4.97 -60.97 -19.07
N THR A 1187 -4.63 -61.85 -20.01
CA THR A 1187 -5.11 -63.24 -20.00
C THR A 1187 -4.56 -64.01 -18.80
N ARG A 1188 -3.26 -63.86 -18.51
CA ARG A 1188 -2.55 -64.54 -17.42
C ARG A 1188 -3.14 -64.30 -16.02
N PHE A 1189 -3.74 -63.13 -15.77
CA PHE A 1189 -4.38 -62.81 -14.49
C PHE A 1189 -5.88 -63.15 -14.40
N VAL A 1190 -6.56 -63.46 -15.52
CA VAL A 1190 -8.01 -63.74 -15.53
C VAL A 1190 -8.33 -65.21 -15.19
N ASP A 1191 -7.54 -66.16 -15.68
CA ASP A 1191 -7.81 -67.60 -15.48
C ASP A 1191 -7.53 -68.11 -14.05
N GLY A 1192 -6.97 -67.27 -13.16
CA GLY A 1192 -6.56 -67.66 -11.80
C GLY A 1192 -7.67 -67.73 -10.75
N LEU A 1193 -8.89 -67.25 -11.04
CA LEU A 1193 -9.92 -66.96 -10.02
C LEU A 1193 -10.99 -68.04 -9.81
N SER A 1194 -10.78 -69.27 -10.32
CA SER A 1194 -11.84 -70.28 -10.42
C SER A 1194 -11.68 -71.58 -9.60
N SER A 1195 -10.75 -71.68 -8.62
CA SER A 1195 -10.92 -72.64 -7.49
C SER A 1195 -9.96 -72.50 -6.29
N ARG A 1196 -10.53 -72.28 -5.08
CA ARG A 1196 -10.29 -73.06 -3.83
C ARG A 1196 -11.16 -72.56 -2.66
N LYS A 1197 -11.37 -73.41 -1.65
CA LYS A 1197 -12.28 -73.20 -0.49
C LYS A 1197 -11.52 -72.87 0.80
N PRO A 1198 -12.17 -72.27 1.83
CA PRO A 1198 -11.49 -71.65 2.97
C PRO A 1198 -11.27 -72.57 4.18
N LEU A 1199 -10.18 -72.31 4.91
CA LEU A 1199 -9.87 -72.70 6.29
C LEU A 1199 -8.98 -71.59 6.89
N GLY A 1200 -9.12 -71.14 8.14
CA GLY A 1200 -10.14 -71.43 9.16
C GLY A 1200 -9.93 -70.52 10.38
N VAL A 1201 -10.99 -70.28 11.18
CA VAL A 1201 -10.95 -69.35 12.33
C VAL A 1201 -10.73 -70.09 13.66
N ARG A 1202 -9.85 -69.56 14.52
CA ARG A 1202 -9.77 -69.80 15.97
C ARG A 1202 -9.42 -68.49 16.68
N THR A 1203 -10.38 -67.74 17.22
CA THR A 1203 -10.98 -67.84 18.57
C THR A 1203 -10.07 -67.34 19.70
N ASN A 1204 -10.38 -66.15 20.22
CA ASN A 1204 -9.94 -65.71 21.54
C ASN A 1204 -10.71 -66.47 22.63
N ILE A 1205 -10.04 -66.80 23.74
CA ILE A 1205 -10.65 -67.00 25.06
C ILE A 1205 -9.80 -66.26 26.09
N LEU A 1206 -10.48 -65.71 27.09
CA LEU A 1206 -9.98 -64.99 28.28
C LEU A 1206 -8.69 -65.58 28.88
N PHE A 1207 -7.74 -64.71 29.23
CA PHE A 1207 -7.59 -64.23 30.61
C PHE A 1207 -7.05 -62.79 30.63
#